data_AF-A0A954K037-F1
#
_entry.id   AF-A0A954K037-F1
#
_cell.length_a   1.000
_cell.length_b   1.000
_cell.length_c   1.000
_cell.angle_alpha   90.00
_cell.angle_beta   90.00
_cell.angle_gamma   90.00
#
_symmetry.space_group_name_H-M   'P 1'
#
loop_
_entity.id
_entity.type
_entity.pdbx_description
1 polymer ?
#
loop_
_entity_poly.entity_id
_entity_poly.type
_entity_poly.pdbx_seq_one_letter_code
_entity_poly.pdbx_strand_id
1 'polypeptide(L)'
;MAGIKSGRNGRARQRACFWEGEFLESRELLSSTSLALDFTQYQAQSPPTRLTNQSGFLTGPTSGQPLEIAIDYLKDYSVALGLTPQDIDSLEVTNSYQSSVSQVTHIYFQQVVNGIPVVNSSLNINITKYGEVINVGSSILPSVATNTVTPDPQLSALQALNSLVTSLGWTYEGTPGLVATTVGSVSQETLLSSAGISRTAEIPAALRYVPREDGSVELAWLLNIQTTDGQSWYDAAVSSSSGQLLNLEDWVNQASYRGIEIPFENPQEHATSLIIDPQSRSNASPFGWHDTDGVAGPEFTDTRGNNVFAQEDKDDNDTGGNRPDGGAALVFDFPFDPALDAQANENAAIVNLFYWNNVIHDVLYNYGFDETAGNFQFNNYGKGGIGGDQVEADALDGSGVNNANFATPPDGISGRMQMFEFTFTTPTRDSDLDSFIIVHEFGHGLSNRLTGGPANAGALIQAQSRGMGEGWSDFLALMFTQKSTDAQFDAYSTGNYVLGNPLNDPNGGIRDFPYSFDLSVSPKTYGDFQVNSFPHPNGEIIAATLWDLNWLMINGNGTSISGKGFEPDIYNSASGRGNTELMQIFVEALKLQPSNPTYLDFRDAVLAADRAITGGENSIAIWTAFARRGMGFSASDGGSAASGSVEEAFDLPPGLLFEFTVTPNPVFENAGIGGASGMLKRPASIPINTALTVSLTSSDTSEIQVPVNVTIPAGSASATFPIDIIDDNVLDGTQTVTLTATTTVNGGVRVVSAIVNVLDHETLSFEITPASIHEDAGQNAATVKLTRFETIGDLVVTLSNSAPSELSIPSTVTFPDGADSVTFSVDAVDDNVRDGLQTVTISAVAFRYQSNSATIDVEDSEIIHVDVVADKISEAAGPAATQVKVSRSDTAGPFDYVTTQTFTNPDIFGIPDNGTLYSQIIVPAQASRITDLNVTVNFKHEWLGDLDVFLISPNGTQITLFTDLLSSGTQLVGTILDDQSSVSIQSGAAPFTGRFAPQQPLGTFNMESPVGTWLLKVVDDNATDFGELLGWSMTMETVGLSETTVVLETSNIGKAGFHGNATTTVVIPANQSEAFVPLDAIDNNILDGNTVVTIRAIGVNVAGLGLGSDTVIVTDKESLAFTTSVSTVSE
;
A
#
# COMPACT_ATOMS: atom_id res chain seq x y z
N MET A 1 -21.87 -38.69 26.65
CA MET A 1 -22.94 -37.69 26.82
C MET A 1 -23.00 -36.84 25.57
N ALA A 2 -24.21 -36.43 25.19
CA ALA A 2 -24.58 -35.97 23.85
C ALA A 2 -24.12 -34.55 23.50
N GLY A 3 -23.78 -34.37 22.22
CA GLY A 3 -24.19 -33.24 21.37
C GLY A 3 -23.57 -31.86 21.60
N ILE A 4 -22.89 -31.34 20.57
CA ILE A 4 -23.26 -30.11 19.83
C ILE A 4 -22.59 -30.21 18.45
N LYS A 5 -23.39 -30.13 17.38
CA LYS A 5 -22.95 -29.92 16.00
C LYS A 5 -22.97 -28.41 15.74
N SER A 6 -21.86 -27.85 15.26
CA SER A 6 -21.86 -26.63 14.44
C SER A 6 -20.93 -26.89 13.25
N GLY A 7 -21.49 -26.78 12.05
CA GLY A 7 -20.82 -27.12 10.81
C GLY A 7 -19.75 -26.10 10.41
N ARG A 8 -18.58 -26.61 10.03
CA ARG A 8 -17.76 -26.08 8.94
C ARG A 8 -17.46 -27.25 8.01
N ASN A 9 -17.92 -27.16 6.77
CA ASN A 9 -17.53 -28.07 5.70
C ASN A 9 -16.10 -27.71 5.28
N GLY A 10 -15.11 -28.33 5.92
CA GLY A 10 -13.75 -28.46 5.41
C GLY A 10 -13.43 -29.95 5.43
N ARG A 11 -13.14 -30.54 4.27
CA ARG A 11 -12.71 -31.94 4.17
C ARG A 11 -11.35 -32.07 4.87
N ALA A 12 -11.35 -32.40 6.16
CA ALA A 12 -10.18 -32.92 6.83
C ALA A 12 -9.81 -34.25 6.15
N ARG A 13 -8.76 -34.22 5.32
CA ARG A 13 -8.16 -35.43 4.76
C ARG A 13 -7.42 -36.12 5.90
N GLN A 14 -8.04 -37.15 6.49
CA GLN A 14 -7.31 -38.13 7.29
C GLN A 14 -6.36 -38.89 6.36
N ARG A 15 -5.11 -38.41 6.22
CA ARG A 15 -4.01 -39.26 5.76
C ARG A 15 -3.50 -40.00 6.99
N ALA A 16 -3.44 -41.32 6.89
CA ALA A 16 -3.03 -42.18 7.98
C ALA A 16 -1.54 -41.94 8.25
N CYS A 17 -1.25 -41.28 9.38
CA CYS A 17 0.07 -41.23 9.97
C CYS A 17 0.43 -42.66 10.41
N PHE A 18 1.31 -43.32 9.66
CA PHE A 18 1.88 -44.61 10.04
C PHE A 18 3.32 -44.37 10.49
N TRP A 19 3.49 -44.15 11.79
CA TRP A 19 4.78 -44.21 12.48
C TRP A 19 4.58 -45.04 13.74
N GLU A 20 4.93 -46.33 13.67
CA GLU A 20 5.06 -47.17 14.86
C GLU A 20 6.41 -46.82 15.53
N GLY A 21 6.34 -45.97 16.55
CA GLY A 21 7.13 -46.02 17.78
C GLY A 21 8.66 -45.89 17.70
N GLU A 22 9.18 -44.74 18.11
CA GLU A 22 10.48 -44.65 18.77
C GLU A 22 10.41 -43.82 20.06
N PHE A 23 10.67 -44.51 21.17
CA PHE A 23 10.93 -43.96 22.49
C PHE A 23 12.44 -44.05 22.75
N LEU A 24 13.19 -42.98 22.52
CA LEU A 24 14.53 -42.73 23.04
C LEU A 24 14.66 -41.19 22.93
N GLU A 25 14.96 -40.39 23.96
CA GLU A 25 16.02 -40.50 24.95
C GLU A 25 15.66 -39.67 26.19
N SER A 26 16.03 -40.15 27.38
CA SER A 26 16.09 -39.31 28.58
C SER A 26 17.45 -39.50 29.24
N ARG A 27 18.23 -38.42 29.37
CA ARG A 27 19.39 -38.36 30.29
C ARG A 27 19.64 -36.95 30.82
N GLU A 28 19.61 -36.83 32.15
CA GLU A 28 20.20 -35.72 32.91
C GLU A 28 21.73 -35.85 32.94
N LEU A 29 22.49 -34.75 32.98
CA LEU A 29 23.81 -34.70 33.62
C LEU A 29 24.30 -33.27 33.97
N LEU A 30 24.57 -33.14 35.28
CA LEU A 30 25.55 -32.34 36.04
C LEU A 30 26.25 -31.11 35.41
N SER A 31 26.01 -29.97 36.05
CA SER A 31 26.67 -28.67 35.85
C SER A 31 28.08 -28.57 36.44
N SER A 32 28.98 -27.84 35.77
CA SER A 32 30.02 -27.05 36.45
C SER A 32 30.55 -25.86 35.61
N THR A 33 30.16 -24.66 36.04
CA THR A 33 30.93 -23.40 36.23
C THR A 33 32.06 -23.00 35.26
N SER A 34 31.74 -22.01 34.42
CA SER A 34 32.37 -20.68 34.21
C SER A 34 33.89 -20.51 34.32
N LEU A 35 34.47 -19.97 33.24
CA LEU A 35 35.60 -19.02 33.30
C LEU A 35 35.41 -17.95 32.20
N ALA A 36 35.27 -16.70 32.63
CA ALA A 36 35.27 -15.53 31.78
C ALA A 36 36.72 -15.09 31.52
N LEU A 37 37.04 -14.72 30.27
CA LEU A 37 38.23 -13.94 29.95
C LEU A 37 37.90 -12.76 29.02
N ASP A 38 38.54 -11.67 29.38
CA ASP A 38 38.36 -10.27 29.02
C ASP A 38 38.97 -9.97 27.64
N PHE A 39 38.20 -9.31 26.76
CA PHE A 39 38.65 -8.88 25.43
C PHE A 39 39.22 -7.47 25.51
N THR A 40 40.55 -7.34 25.43
CA THR A 40 41.18 -6.08 25.01
C THR A 40 42.34 -6.29 24.04
N GLN A 41 42.17 -5.65 22.87
CA GLN A 41 43.14 -5.13 21.89
C GLN A 41 43.67 -5.99 20.72
N TYR A 42 43.38 -5.44 19.51
CA TYR A 42 44.11 -5.49 18.22
C TYR A 42 44.21 -6.86 17.52
N GLN A 43 43.86 -7.00 16.23
CA GLN A 43 44.54 -6.41 15.05
C GLN A 43 43.62 -6.35 13.81
N ALA A 44 43.57 -5.21 13.11
CA ALA A 44 44.16 -4.96 11.78
C ALA A 44 43.60 -5.87 10.67
N GLN A 45 42.59 -5.37 9.96
CA GLN A 45 42.12 -5.93 8.69
C GLN A 45 43.26 -5.92 7.67
N SER A 46 43.47 -7.04 6.97
CA SER A 46 44.36 -7.12 5.81
C SER A 46 44.01 -6.02 4.79
N PRO A 47 44.99 -5.34 4.18
CA PRO A 47 44.71 -4.30 3.20
C PRO A 47 43.92 -4.85 1.99
N PRO A 48 43.00 -4.06 1.40
CA PRO A 48 42.17 -4.52 0.29
C PRO A 48 42.98 -4.70 -1.00
N THR A 49 42.77 -5.83 -1.69
CA THR A 49 43.35 -6.15 -3.02
C THR A 49 42.64 -5.44 -4.18
N ARG A 50 41.65 -4.60 -3.89
CA ARG A 50 40.81 -3.91 -4.88
C ARG A 50 40.39 -2.53 -4.39
N LEU A 51 40.42 -1.55 -5.28
CA LEU A 51 39.80 -0.23 -5.07
C LEU A 51 38.58 -0.10 -5.98
N THR A 52 37.42 0.14 -5.38
CA THR A 52 36.16 0.49 -6.07
C THR A 52 35.36 1.50 -5.27
N ASN A 53 34.51 2.26 -5.97
CA ASN A 53 33.53 3.13 -5.35
C ASN A 53 32.12 2.63 -5.73
N GLN A 54 31.30 2.29 -4.73
CA GLN A 54 29.94 1.76 -4.95
C GLN A 54 28.96 2.82 -5.49
N SER A 55 29.33 4.10 -5.44
CA SER A 55 28.50 5.23 -5.88
C SER A 55 28.99 5.89 -7.18
N GLY A 56 30.03 5.35 -7.83
CA GLY A 56 30.58 5.93 -9.07
C GLY A 56 32.04 5.53 -9.33
N PHE A 57 32.79 6.41 -9.99
CA PHE A 57 34.22 6.20 -10.24
C PHE A 57 35.08 6.59 -9.03
N LEU A 58 36.32 6.09 -8.97
CA LEU A 58 37.29 6.39 -7.91
C LEU A 58 37.79 7.84 -7.98
N THR A 59 37.77 8.45 -9.16
CA THR A 59 38.16 9.84 -9.38
C THR A 59 37.16 10.57 -10.27
N GLY A 60 37.20 11.91 -10.26
CA GLY A 60 36.56 12.73 -11.28
C GLY A 60 37.38 12.83 -12.58
N PRO A 61 36.84 13.50 -13.62
CA PRO A 61 37.51 13.70 -14.90
C PRO A 61 38.87 14.39 -14.75
N THR A 62 39.89 13.81 -15.38
CA THR A 62 41.28 14.28 -15.30
C THR A 62 41.89 14.30 -16.70
N SER A 63 42.52 15.41 -17.09
CA SER A 63 43.18 15.53 -18.40
C SER A 63 44.60 14.95 -18.36
N GLY A 64 44.92 13.99 -19.23
CA GLY A 64 46.25 13.40 -19.31
C GLY A 64 46.26 12.12 -20.16
N GLN A 65 47.43 11.52 -20.34
CA GLN A 65 47.49 10.17 -20.92
C GLN A 65 46.99 9.15 -19.89
N PRO A 66 46.17 8.15 -20.26
CA PRO A 66 45.64 7.18 -19.31
C PRO A 66 46.71 6.46 -18.48
N LEU A 67 47.86 6.14 -19.07
CA LEU A 67 48.97 5.51 -18.34
C LEU A 67 49.57 6.42 -17.27
N GLU A 68 49.68 7.73 -17.53
CA GLU A 68 50.18 8.70 -16.53
C GLU A 68 49.17 8.83 -15.38
N ILE A 69 47.89 8.97 -15.70
CA ILE A 69 46.79 9.01 -14.72
C ILE A 69 46.80 7.73 -13.85
N ALA A 70 47.01 6.58 -14.47
CA ALA A 70 47.10 5.30 -13.76
C ALA A 70 48.27 5.26 -12.78
N ILE A 71 49.48 5.60 -13.23
CA ILE A 71 50.69 5.56 -12.38
C ILE A 71 50.57 6.56 -11.23
N ASP A 72 50.10 7.77 -11.51
CA ASP A 72 49.91 8.80 -10.48
C ASP A 72 48.90 8.34 -9.43
N TYR A 73 47.75 7.80 -9.86
CA TYR A 73 46.74 7.24 -8.95
C TYR A 73 47.31 6.10 -8.10
N LEU A 74 48.04 5.16 -8.70
CA LEU A 74 48.63 4.04 -7.97
C LEU A 74 49.67 4.48 -6.94
N LYS A 75 50.43 5.55 -7.22
CA LYS A 75 51.39 6.12 -6.26
C LYS A 75 50.68 6.78 -5.08
N ASP A 76 49.68 7.61 -5.37
CA ASP A 76 48.92 8.35 -4.36
C ASP A 76 48.14 7.41 -3.42
N TYR A 77 47.70 6.26 -3.93
CA TYR A 77 46.89 5.29 -3.19
C TYR A 77 47.62 3.98 -2.86
N SER A 78 48.95 3.94 -2.99
CA SER A 78 49.79 2.76 -2.72
C SER A 78 49.55 2.17 -1.32
N VAL A 79 49.47 3.00 -0.29
CA VAL A 79 49.20 2.57 1.10
C VAL A 79 47.82 1.92 1.24
N ALA A 80 46.80 2.41 0.52
CA ALA A 80 45.46 1.84 0.55
C ALA A 80 45.39 0.45 -0.08
N LEU A 81 46.31 0.14 -0.99
CA LEU A 81 46.51 -1.19 -1.58
C LEU A 81 47.47 -2.08 -0.76
N GLY A 82 47.98 -1.58 0.37
CA GLY A 82 49.01 -2.28 1.15
C GLY A 82 50.40 -2.31 0.49
N LEU A 83 50.65 -1.46 -0.50
CA LEU A 83 51.88 -1.43 -1.30
C LEU A 83 52.79 -0.26 -0.91
N THR A 84 54.08 -0.40 -1.22
CA THR A 84 55.05 0.70 -1.12
C THR A 84 55.18 1.41 -2.47
N PRO A 85 55.61 2.69 -2.51
CA PRO A 85 55.93 3.36 -3.76
C PRO A 85 56.96 2.61 -4.62
N GLN A 86 57.90 1.90 -3.98
CA GLN A 86 58.89 1.05 -4.64
C GLN A 86 58.25 -0.16 -5.34
N ASP A 87 57.17 -0.72 -4.80
CA ASP A 87 56.44 -1.80 -5.45
C ASP A 87 55.79 -1.31 -6.74
N ILE A 88 55.26 -0.08 -6.75
CA ILE A 88 54.69 0.55 -7.95
C ILE A 88 55.77 0.87 -8.99
N ASP A 89 56.95 1.33 -8.56
CA ASP A 89 58.08 1.61 -9.45
C ASP A 89 58.67 0.33 -10.08
N SER A 90 58.41 -0.84 -9.48
CA SER A 90 58.84 -2.16 -9.99
C SER A 90 57.86 -2.79 -10.99
N LEU A 91 56.77 -2.11 -11.33
CA LEU A 91 55.76 -2.64 -12.25
C LEU A 91 56.13 -2.39 -13.71
N GLU A 92 56.01 -3.43 -14.54
CA GLU A 92 56.12 -3.32 -16.00
C GLU A 92 54.73 -3.40 -16.64
N VAL A 93 54.44 -2.49 -17.58
CA VAL A 93 53.18 -2.53 -18.35
C VAL A 93 53.24 -3.73 -19.31
N THR A 94 52.39 -4.72 -19.09
CA THR A 94 52.28 -5.89 -19.97
C THR A 94 51.33 -5.66 -21.13
N ASN A 95 50.26 -4.91 -20.89
CA ASN A 95 49.29 -4.58 -21.92
C ASN A 95 48.58 -3.26 -21.59
N SER A 96 48.31 -2.47 -22.62
CA SER A 96 47.46 -1.30 -22.52
C SER A 96 46.69 -1.13 -23.81
N TYR A 97 45.36 -1.10 -23.72
CA TYR A 97 44.50 -0.92 -24.88
C TYR A 97 43.20 -0.21 -24.54
N GLN A 98 42.65 0.49 -25.52
CA GLN A 98 41.34 1.10 -25.42
C GLN A 98 40.29 0.18 -26.03
N SER A 99 39.22 -0.10 -25.27
CA SER A 99 38.06 -0.81 -25.77
C SER A 99 37.39 -0.02 -26.89
N SER A 100 37.20 -0.65 -28.04
CA SER A 100 36.53 -0.03 -29.19
C SER A 100 35.05 0.29 -28.92
N VAL A 101 34.43 -0.42 -27.98
CA VAL A 101 33.01 -0.26 -27.63
C VAL A 101 32.83 0.79 -26.53
N SER A 102 33.49 0.59 -25.38
CA SER A 102 33.28 1.45 -24.21
C SER A 102 34.19 2.67 -24.17
N GLN A 103 35.23 2.70 -25.00
CA GLN A 103 36.29 3.72 -24.99
C GLN A 103 37.07 3.78 -23.67
N VAL A 104 36.90 2.78 -22.79
CA VAL A 104 37.69 2.61 -21.57
C VAL A 104 39.08 2.11 -21.95
N THR A 105 40.11 2.71 -21.36
CA THR A 105 41.49 2.24 -21.46
C THR A 105 41.77 1.28 -20.32
N HIS A 106 42.11 0.04 -20.67
CA HIS A 106 42.52 -1.00 -19.75
C HIS A 106 44.05 -1.03 -19.72
N ILE A 107 44.64 -1.03 -18.52
CA ILE A 107 46.09 -1.07 -18.33
C ILE A 107 46.42 -2.19 -17.35
N TYR A 108 47.34 -3.06 -17.76
CA TYR A 108 47.79 -4.22 -17.01
C TYR A 108 49.28 -4.09 -16.73
N PHE A 109 49.64 -4.39 -15.49
CA PHE A 109 50.99 -4.34 -14.96
C PHE A 109 51.39 -5.71 -14.41
N GLN A 110 52.66 -6.04 -14.53
CA GLN A 110 53.29 -7.22 -13.96
C GLN A 110 54.35 -6.80 -12.96
N GLN A 111 54.36 -7.40 -11.77
CA GLN A 111 55.46 -7.21 -10.84
C GLN A 111 56.72 -7.88 -11.37
N VAL A 112 57.83 -7.14 -11.41
CA VAL A 112 59.15 -7.70 -11.73
C VAL A 112 60.14 -7.42 -10.60
N VAL A 113 61.04 -8.38 -10.36
CA VAL A 113 62.16 -8.24 -9.41
C VAL A 113 63.43 -8.51 -10.20
N ASN A 114 64.37 -7.57 -10.21
CA ASN A 114 65.60 -7.65 -11.04
C ASN A 114 65.33 -7.94 -12.55
N GLY A 115 64.18 -7.50 -13.06
CA GLY A 115 63.73 -7.75 -14.44
C GLY A 115 63.17 -9.15 -14.71
N ILE A 116 63.02 -9.99 -13.68
CA ILE A 116 62.38 -11.31 -13.77
C ILE A 116 60.94 -11.19 -13.24
N PRO A 117 59.92 -11.67 -13.97
CA PRO A 117 58.53 -11.63 -13.52
C PRO A 117 58.26 -12.48 -12.28
N VAL A 118 57.39 -11.99 -11.39
CA VAL A 118 56.83 -12.73 -10.26
C VAL A 118 55.54 -13.43 -10.71
N VAL A 119 55.46 -14.74 -10.58
CA VAL A 119 54.30 -15.55 -11.01
C VAL A 119 53.02 -15.06 -10.33
N ASN A 120 51.95 -14.90 -11.10
CA ASN A 120 50.60 -14.50 -10.66
C ASN A 120 50.52 -13.19 -9.86
N SER A 121 51.55 -12.33 -9.93
CA SER A 121 51.58 -11.02 -9.29
C SER A 121 51.41 -9.89 -10.30
N SER A 122 50.17 -9.43 -10.46
CA SER A 122 49.77 -8.46 -11.48
C SER A 122 48.83 -7.40 -10.93
N LEU A 123 48.67 -6.31 -11.67
CA LEU A 123 47.75 -5.23 -11.33
C LEU A 123 47.01 -4.75 -12.57
N ASN A 124 45.71 -4.50 -12.45
CA ASN A 124 44.91 -3.88 -13.50
C ASN A 124 44.29 -2.57 -13.02
N ILE A 125 44.21 -1.59 -13.92
CA ILE A 125 43.54 -0.31 -13.68
C ILE A 125 42.81 0.12 -14.96
N ASN A 126 41.57 0.59 -14.78
CA ASN A 126 40.67 0.88 -15.89
C ASN A 126 40.24 2.35 -15.85
N ILE A 127 40.42 3.05 -16.97
CA ILE A 127 40.26 4.51 -17.05
C ILE A 127 39.27 4.88 -18.15
N THR A 128 38.29 5.72 -17.84
CA THR A 128 37.30 6.19 -18.83
C THR A 128 37.95 7.06 -19.91
N LYS A 129 37.23 7.30 -21.01
CA LYS A 129 37.67 8.26 -22.04
C LYS A 129 37.84 9.70 -21.55
N TYR A 130 37.34 10.03 -20.36
CA TYR A 130 37.47 11.35 -19.72
C TYR A 130 38.56 11.38 -18.63
N GLY A 131 39.33 10.29 -18.47
CA GLY A 131 40.42 10.20 -17.51
C GLY A 131 39.98 9.92 -16.07
N GLU A 132 38.78 9.37 -15.87
CA GLU A 132 38.30 8.93 -14.55
C GLU A 132 38.79 7.51 -14.28
N VAL A 133 39.30 7.24 -13.08
CA VAL A 133 39.68 5.88 -12.67
C VAL A 133 38.43 5.14 -12.22
N ILE A 134 38.10 4.04 -12.91
CA ILE A 134 36.90 3.23 -12.63
C ILE A 134 37.15 2.33 -11.42
N ASN A 135 38.23 1.56 -11.47
CA ASN A 135 38.62 0.61 -10.44
C ASN A 135 40.10 0.21 -10.57
N VAL A 136 40.64 -0.36 -9.49
CA VAL A 136 41.96 -1.01 -9.45
C VAL A 136 41.80 -2.42 -8.88
N GLY A 137 42.43 -3.42 -9.50
CA GLY A 137 42.62 -4.76 -8.94
C GLY A 137 44.11 -5.08 -8.84
N SER A 138 44.55 -5.66 -7.72
CA SER A 138 45.97 -5.90 -7.45
C SER A 138 46.20 -7.25 -6.76
N SER A 139 47.16 -8.02 -7.28
CA SER A 139 47.81 -9.16 -6.64
C SER A 139 49.31 -8.93 -6.43
N ILE A 140 49.72 -7.66 -6.33
CA ILE A 140 51.12 -7.27 -6.16
C ILE A 140 51.59 -7.67 -4.76
N LEU A 141 52.73 -8.36 -4.67
CA LEU A 141 53.31 -8.69 -3.38
C LEU A 141 53.99 -7.47 -2.77
N PRO A 142 53.67 -7.09 -1.53
CA PRO A 142 54.24 -5.89 -0.92
C PRO A 142 55.72 -6.08 -0.55
N SER A 143 56.52 -5.03 -0.75
CA SER A 143 57.93 -4.93 -0.35
C SER A 143 58.90 -5.94 -0.98
N VAL A 144 58.49 -6.70 -2.00
CA VAL A 144 59.33 -7.77 -2.57
C VAL A 144 60.53 -7.22 -3.34
N ALA A 145 60.43 -6.02 -3.93
CA ALA A 145 61.56 -5.38 -4.61
C ALA A 145 62.75 -5.06 -3.68
N THR A 146 62.56 -5.15 -2.35
CA THR A 146 63.64 -4.97 -1.36
C THR A 146 64.39 -6.27 -1.03
N ASN A 147 63.92 -7.43 -1.50
CA ASN A 147 64.54 -8.72 -1.26
C ASN A 147 65.80 -8.91 -2.12
N THR A 148 66.92 -9.23 -1.47
CA THR A 148 68.27 -9.37 -2.08
C THR A 148 68.48 -10.69 -2.84
N VAL A 149 67.48 -11.19 -3.56
CA VAL A 149 67.59 -12.49 -4.25
C VAL A 149 68.40 -12.32 -5.53
N THR A 150 69.52 -13.02 -5.65
CA THR A 150 70.36 -13.01 -6.86
C THR A 150 69.66 -13.73 -8.02
N PRO A 151 69.61 -13.15 -9.24
CA PRO A 151 68.90 -13.73 -10.39
C PRO A 151 69.72 -14.83 -11.11
N ASP A 152 70.54 -15.60 -10.39
CA ASP A 152 71.43 -16.60 -10.98
C ASP A 152 71.03 -18.03 -10.57
N PRO A 153 70.47 -18.84 -11.49
CA PRO A 153 70.00 -20.19 -11.17
C PRO A 153 71.18 -21.13 -10.90
N GLN A 154 71.11 -21.94 -9.83
CA GLN A 154 72.15 -22.95 -9.54
C GLN A 154 71.97 -24.23 -10.36
N LEU A 155 70.76 -24.48 -10.85
CA LEU A 155 70.40 -25.57 -11.74
C LEU A 155 70.02 -25.01 -13.12
N SER A 156 70.48 -25.67 -14.18
CA SER A 156 70.03 -25.41 -15.54
C SER A 156 68.57 -25.83 -15.74
N ALA A 157 67.89 -25.27 -16.75
CA ALA A 157 66.53 -25.67 -17.14
C ALA A 157 66.42 -27.18 -17.41
N LEU A 158 67.44 -27.80 -18.01
CA LEU A 158 67.48 -29.25 -18.24
C LEU A 158 67.56 -30.06 -16.94
N GLN A 159 68.32 -29.57 -15.95
CA GLN A 159 68.37 -30.20 -14.63
C GLN A 159 67.03 -30.05 -13.88
N ALA A 160 66.40 -28.88 -13.98
CA ALA A 160 65.06 -28.65 -13.44
C ALA A 160 64.01 -29.56 -14.09
N LEU A 161 64.04 -29.72 -15.42
CA LEU A 161 63.18 -30.66 -16.13
C LEU A 161 63.41 -32.11 -15.69
N ASN A 162 64.66 -32.52 -15.49
CA ASN A 162 64.97 -33.86 -14.97
C ASN A 162 64.46 -34.07 -13.54
N SER A 163 64.54 -33.05 -12.69
CA SER A 163 63.96 -33.10 -11.34
C SER A 163 62.44 -33.22 -11.40
N LEU A 164 61.77 -32.47 -12.28
CA LEU A 164 60.33 -32.55 -12.49
C LEU A 164 59.89 -33.94 -12.98
N VAL A 165 60.57 -34.48 -14.00
CA VAL A 165 60.28 -35.82 -14.53
C VAL A 165 60.48 -36.88 -13.45
N THR A 166 61.50 -36.72 -12.59
CA THR A 166 61.73 -37.61 -11.46
C THR A 166 60.63 -37.47 -10.40
N SER A 167 60.20 -36.25 -10.06
CA SER A 167 59.16 -36.03 -9.06
C SER A 167 57.79 -36.53 -9.51
N LEU A 168 57.51 -36.46 -10.82
CA LEU A 168 56.25 -36.95 -11.42
C LEU A 168 56.30 -38.43 -11.83
N GLY A 169 57.44 -39.11 -11.64
CA GLY A 169 57.60 -40.53 -12.01
C GLY A 169 57.53 -40.80 -13.51
N TRP A 170 57.77 -39.79 -14.34
CA TRP A 170 57.73 -39.92 -15.81
C TRP A 170 59.01 -40.54 -16.37
N THR A 171 58.91 -41.06 -17.59
CA THR A 171 60.07 -41.58 -18.34
C THR A 171 60.13 -40.93 -19.72
N TYR A 172 61.35 -40.62 -20.17
CA TYR A 172 61.57 -40.11 -21.52
C TYR A 172 61.53 -41.23 -22.55
N GLU A 173 60.94 -40.98 -23.72
CA GLU A 173 61.02 -41.88 -24.88
C GLU A 173 62.25 -41.58 -25.77
N GLY A 174 62.93 -40.46 -25.52
CA GLY A 174 64.14 -40.02 -26.22
C GLY A 174 65.19 -39.42 -25.28
N THR A 175 66.18 -38.71 -25.84
CA THR A 175 67.18 -37.97 -25.05
C THR A 175 66.74 -36.52 -24.87
N PRO A 176 66.45 -36.05 -23.63
CA PRO A 176 66.15 -34.64 -23.38
C PRO A 176 67.44 -33.83 -23.53
N GLY A 177 67.31 -32.58 -23.97
CA GLY A 177 68.47 -31.73 -24.23
C GLY A 177 68.09 -30.28 -24.47
N LEU A 178 69.08 -29.41 -24.36
CA LEU A 178 68.94 -27.99 -24.67
C LEU A 178 68.81 -27.78 -26.19
N VAL A 179 67.76 -27.09 -26.62
CA VAL A 179 67.56 -26.70 -28.03
C VAL A 179 68.05 -25.27 -28.26
N ALA A 180 67.56 -24.32 -27.46
CA ALA A 180 67.94 -22.91 -27.57
C ALA A 180 67.83 -22.18 -26.21
N THR A 181 68.52 -21.06 -26.07
CA THR A 181 68.31 -20.10 -24.98
C THR A 181 68.42 -18.68 -25.52
N THR A 182 67.48 -17.82 -25.14
CA THR A 182 67.44 -16.43 -25.57
C THR A 182 68.60 -15.66 -24.96
N VAL A 183 69.53 -15.22 -25.81
CA VAL A 183 70.74 -14.50 -25.40
C VAL A 183 70.38 -13.09 -24.93
N GLY A 184 70.77 -12.74 -23.69
CA GLY A 184 70.59 -11.40 -23.12
C GLY A 184 69.30 -11.19 -22.32
N SER A 185 68.43 -12.20 -22.23
CA SER A 185 67.25 -12.17 -21.35
C SER A 185 67.63 -12.55 -19.91
N VAL A 186 67.24 -11.72 -18.93
CA VAL A 186 67.40 -12.03 -17.49
C VAL A 186 66.52 -13.20 -17.06
N SER A 187 65.41 -13.43 -17.76
CA SER A 187 64.52 -14.58 -17.55
C SER A 187 65.05 -15.87 -18.17
N GLN A 188 66.20 -15.85 -18.84
CA GLN A 188 66.85 -17.00 -19.49
C GLN A 188 65.86 -17.93 -20.21
N GLU A 189 65.00 -17.38 -21.08
CA GLU A 189 64.04 -18.20 -21.83
C GLU A 189 64.76 -19.31 -22.60
N THR A 190 64.41 -20.55 -22.30
CA THR A 190 65.08 -21.76 -22.78
C THR A 190 64.06 -22.68 -23.43
N LEU A 191 64.43 -23.26 -24.58
CA LEU A 191 63.67 -24.32 -25.22
C LEU A 191 64.40 -25.64 -25.00
N LEU A 192 63.71 -26.63 -24.46
CA LEU A 192 64.22 -27.98 -24.20
C LEU A 192 63.56 -28.97 -25.16
N SER A 193 64.27 -29.99 -25.62
CA SER A 193 63.70 -31.09 -26.39
C SER A 193 62.68 -31.84 -25.52
N SER A 194 61.48 -32.08 -26.05
CA SER A 194 60.44 -32.75 -25.29
C SER A 194 60.71 -34.23 -25.04
N ALA A 195 61.63 -34.86 -25.78
CA ALA A 195 62.04 -36.26 -25.58
C ALA A 195 60.87 -37.25 -25.36
N GLY A 196 59.73 -37.00 -26.01
CA GLY A 196 58.52 -37.84 -25.94
C GLY A 196 57.63 -37.65 -24.71
N ILE A 197 57.90 -36.67 -23.84
CA ILE A 197 57.01 -36.36 -22.70
C ILE A 197 56.03 -35.21 -22.98
N SER A 198 56.20 -34.51 -24.12
CA SER A 198 55.25 -33.46 -24.54
C SER A 198 54.77 -33.63 -25.98
N ARG A 199 53.53 -33.20 -26.26
CA ARG A 199 52.95 -33.08 -27.61
C ARG A 199 53.70 -32.08 -28.47
N THR A 200 54.22 -31.02 -27.88
CA THR A 200 55.10 -30.08 -28.58
C THR A 200 56.49 -30.71 -28.74
N ALA A 201 57.18 -30.39 -29.83
CA ALA A 201 58.55 -30.86 -30.04
C ALA A 201 59.54 -30.26 -29.01
N GLU A 202 59.17 -29.13 -28.43
CA GLU A 202 59.99 -28.34 -27.52
C GLU A 202 59.16 -27.93 -26.29
N ILE A 203 59.78 -27.97 -25.11
CA ILE A 203 59.24 -27.53 -23.82
C ILE A 203 59.84 -26.15 -23.53
N PRO A 204 59.03 -25.09 -23.47
CA PRO A 204 59.52 -23.79 -23.04
C PRO A 204 59.74 -23.79 -21.52
N ALA A 205 60.87 -23.19 -21.15
CA ALA A 205 61.31 -22.99 -19.78
C ALA A 205 61.72 -21.53 -19.59
N ALA A 206 61.39 -20.90 -18.48
CA ALA A 206 61.89 -19.56 -18.17
C ALA A 206 62.03 -19.35 -16.68
N LEU A 207 63.00 -18.52 -16.27
CA LEU A 207 63.14 -18.09 -14.89
C LEU A 207 61.97 -17.19 -14.50
N ARG A 208 61.40 -17.48 -13.34
CA ARG A 208 60.35 -16.70 -12.68
C ARG A 208 60.59 -16.67 -11.18
N TYR A 209 60.11 -15.63 -10.52
CA TYR A 209 60.01 -15.60 -9.07
C TYR A 209 58.66 -16.17 -8.63
N VAL A 210 58.68 -17.21 -7.81
CA VAL A 210 57.47 -17.85 -7.27
C VAL A 210 57.23 -17.32 -5.86
N PRO A 211 56.03 -16.78 -5.55
CA PRO A 211 55.66 -16.36 -4.19
C PRO A 211 55.77 -17.50 -3.18
N ARG A 212 56.15 -17.18 -1.94
CA ARG A 212 56.15 -18.07 -0.78
C ARG A 212 55.15 -17.58 0.28
N GLU A 213 54.66 -18.49 1.12
CA GLU A 213 53.68 -18.20 2.17
C GLU A 213 54.14 -17.11 3.17
N ASP A 214 55.45 -16.99 3.37
CA ASP A 214 56.05 -15.96 4.24
C ASP A 214 56.14 -14.57 3.58
N GLY A 215 55.60 -14.42 2.37
CA GLY A 215 55.65 -13.19 1.57
C GLY A 215 56.97 -12.97 0.83
N SER A 216 57.93 -13.92 0.91
CA SER A 216 59.15 -13.89 0.12
C SER A 216 58.93 -14.46 -1.29
N VAL A 217 59.97 -14.42 -2.14
CA VAL A 217 59.95 -15.03 -3.47
C VAL A 217 61.15 -15.93 -3.68
N GLU A 218 60.96 -17.04 -4.40
CA GLU A 218 62.02 -17.96 -4.80
C GLU A 218 62.20 -18.03 -6.31
N LEU A 219 63.46 -18.05 -6.77
CA LEU A 219 63.77 -18.17 -8.20
C LEU A 219 63.55 -19.60 -8.68
N ALA A 220 62.72 -19.79 -9.70
CA ALA A 220 62.33 -21.09 -10.24
C ALA A 220 62.33 -21.12 -11.78
N TRP A 221 62.50 -22.30 -12.35
CA TRP A 221 62.22 -22.59 -13.75
C TRP A 221 60.74 -22.93 -13.91
N LEU A 222 60.01 -22.08 -14.62
CA LEU A 222 58.65 -22.36 -15.07
C LEU A 222 58.71 -23.17 -16.37
N LEU A 223 58.18 -24.39 -16.36
CA LEU A 223 58.24 -25.39 -17.42
C LEU A 223 56.83 -25.72 -17.91
N ASN A 224 56.57 -25.55 -19.19
CA ASN A 224 55.25 -25.76 -19.75
C ASN A 224 55.19 -27.04 -20.60
N ILE A 225 54.44 -28.05 -20.14
CA ILE A 225 54.47 -29.41 -20.68
C ILE A 225 53.04 -29.89 -20.99
N GLN A 226 52.70 -29.96 -22.26
CA GLN A 226 51.46 -30.60 -22.70
C GLN A 226 51.69 -32.11 -22.87
N THR A 227 51.05 -32.97 -22.08
CA THR A 227 51.29 -34.42 -22.11
C THR A 227 50.94 -35.05 -23.46
N THR A 228 51.64 -36.12 -23.85
CA THR A 228 51.48 -36.79 -25.15
C THR A 228 50.09 -37.35 -25.40
N ASP A 229 49.42 -37.83 -24.35
CA ASP A 229 48.01 -38.27 -24.39
C ASP A 229 47.02 -37.12 -24.58
N GLY A 230 47.43 -35.87 -24.28
CA GLY A 230 46.63 -34.66 -24.36
C GLY A 230 45.66 -34.42 -23.24
N GLN A 231 45.78 -35.18 -22.15
CA GLN A 231 44.88 -35.05 -20.99
C GLN A 231 45.34 -33.96 -20.02
N SER A 232 46.60 -33.53 -20.10
CA SER A 232 47.18 -32.55 -19.20
C SER A 232 47.99 -31.50 -19.94
N TRP A 233 48.02 -30.28 -19.41
CA TRP A 233 48.97 -29.25 -19.80
C TRP A 233 49.54 -28.56 -18.58
N TYR A 234 50.69 -29.06 -18.13
CA TYR A 234 51.32 -28.57 -16.91
C TYR A 234 52.05 -27.25 -17.11
N ASP A 235 51.89 -26.33 -16.18
CA ASP A 235 52.77 -25.19 -15.90
C ASP A 235 53.45 -25.42 -14.54
N ALA A 236 54.67 -25.95 -14.61
CA ALA A 236 55.41 -26.44 -13.45
C ALA A 236 56.52 -25.47 -13.06
N ALA A 237 56.50 -24.95 -11.83
CA ALA A 237 57.59 -24.15 -11.29
C ALA A 237 58.54 -25.03 -10.46
N VAL A 238 59.79 -25.17 -10.90
CA VAL A 238 60.80 -25.99 -10.24
C VAL A 238 61.90 -25.09 -9.70
N SER A 239 62.24 -25.22 -8.42
CA SER A 239 63.28 -24.42 -7.76
C SER A 239 64.57 -24.46 -8.57
N SER A 240 65.07 -23.28 -8.91
CA SER A 240 66.34 -23.14 -9.62
C SER A 240 67.55 -23.45 -8.74
N SER A 241 67.34 -23.68 -7.44
CA SER A 241 68.40 -23.96 -6.47
C SER A 241 68.40 -25.42 -6.01
N SER A 242 67.25 -25.96 -5.62
CA SER A 242 67.12 -27.30 -5.05
C SER A 242 66.60 -28.34 -6.03
N GLY A 243 65.94 -27.90 -7.12
CA GLY A 243 65.23 -28.79 -8.04
C GLY A 243 63.90 -29.31 -7.47
N GLN A 244 63.46 -28.83 -6.31
CA GLN A 244 62.16 -29.13 -5.74
C GLN A 244 61.05 -28.57 -6.63
N LEU A 245 59.97 -29.32 -6.83
CA LEU A 245 58.74 -28.83 -7.44
C LEU A 245 58.07 -27.86 -6.48
N LEU A 246 57.92 -26.60 -6.89
CA LEU A 246 57.37 -25.52 -6.08
C LEU A 246 55.91 -25.23 -6.38
N ASN A 247 55.51 -25.41 -7.64
CA ASN A 247 54.14 -25.29 -8.10
C ASN A 247 53.94 -26.23 -9.30
N LEU A 248 52.76 -26.84 -9.41
CA LEU A 248 52.35 -27.63 -10.57
C LEU A 248 50.89 -27.31 -10.87
N GLU A 249 50.65 -26.54 -11.92
CA GLU A 249 49.30 -26.22 -12.37
C GLU A 249 49.00 -27.03 -13.62
N ASP A 250 47.88 -27.73 -13.69
CA ASP A 250 47.44 -28.41 -14.92
C ASP A 250 46.37 -27.57 -15.60
N TRP A 251 46.70 -26.96 -16.74
CA TRP A 251 45.78 -26.15 -17.53
C TRP A 251 44.70 -26.97 -18.26
N VAL A 252 44.69 -28.31 -18.13
CA VAL A 252 43.69 -29.19 -18.78
C VAL A 252 42.93 -30.05 -17.77
N ASN A 253 43.56 -30.54 -16.70
CA ASN A 253 42.91 -31.49 -15.80
C ASN A 253 42.14 -30.81 -14.65
N GLN A 254 40.85 -31.10 -14.59
CA GLN A 254 39.89 -30.58 -13.62
C GLN A 254 39.13 -31.77 -13.03
N ALA A 255 39.04 -31.86 -11.70
CA ALA A 255 38.23 -32.90 -11.06
C ALA A 255 36.80 -32.83 -11.60
N SER A 256 36.18 -33.99 -11.89
CA SER A 256 34.85 -34.02 -12.47
C SER A 256 33.99 -35.12 -11.88
N TYR A 257 32.71 -34.81 -11.69
CA TYR A 257 31.75 -35.66 -10.97
C TYR A 257 30.49 -35.82 -11.79
N ARG A 258 30.10 -37.05 -12.11
CA ARG A 258 28.78 -37.30 -12.69
C ARG A 258 27.73 -37.30 -11.57
N GLY A 259 26.88 -36.29 -11.54
CA GLY A 259 25.84 -36.13 -10.53
C GLY A 259 24.67 -35.29 -11.01
N ILE A 260 23.78 -34.96 -10.08
CA ILE A 260 22.65 -34.04 -10.28
C ILE A 260 23.18 -32.64 -10.02
N GLU A 261 23.31 -31.83 -11.07
CA GLU A 261 23.88 -30.49 -10.94
C GLU A 261 22.94 -29.58 -10.14
N ILE A 262 23.50 -28.71 -9.29
CA ILE A 262 22.73 -27.67 -8.60
C ILE A 262 22.13 -26.71 -9.65
N PRO A 263 20.85 -26.32 -9.57
CA PRO A 263 19.89 -26.47 -8.48
C PRO A 263 18.85 -27.59 -8.67
N PHE A 264 19.14 -28.65 -9.43
CA PHE A 264 18.15 -29.69 -9.69
C PHE A 264 18.02 -30.66 -8.50
N GLU A 265 16.79 -31.07 -8.20
CA GLU A 265 16.50 -31.89 -7.03
C GLU A 265 16.85 -33.37 -7.26
N ASN A 266 16.45 -33.94 -8.38
CA ASN A 266 16.49 -35.39 -8.59
C ASN A 266 16.59 -35.78 -10.08
N PRO A 267 16.85 -37.08 -10.41
CA PRO A 267 16.98 -37.55 -11.79
C PRO A 267 15.70 -37.45 -12.65
N GLN A 268 14.51 -37.28 -12.04
CA GLN A 268 13.27 -37.04 -12.80
C GLN A 268 13.19 -35.61 -13.30
N GLU A 269 13.82 -34.67 -12.59
CA GLU A 269 13.91 -33.27 -12.99
C GLU A 269 15.02 -33.04 -14.01
N HIS A 270 16.21 -33.57 -13.73
CA HIS A 270 17.39 -33.39 -14.59
C HIS A 270 18.25 -34.65 -14.60
N ALA A 271 18.61 -35.12 -15.80
CA ALA A 271 19.49 -36.28 -15.93
C ALA A 271 20.88 -35.98 -15.35
N THR A 272 21.58 -36.99 -14.84
CA THR A 272 22.93 -36.78 -14.32
C THR A 272 23.90 -36.33 -15.42
N SER A 273 24.73 -35.34 -15.09
CA SER A 273 25.68 -34.72 -16.02
C SER A 273 27.09 -34.75 -15.42
N LEU A 274 28.11 -34.68 -16.28
CA LEU A 274 29.49 -34.60 -15.82
C LEU A 274 29.82 -33.14 -15.49
N ILE A 275 29.94 -32.85 -14.20
CA ILE A 275 30.19 -31.52 -13.66
C ILE A 275 31.69 -31.35 -13.51
N ILE A 276 32.25 -30.31 -14.10
CA ILE A 276 33.70 -30.11 -14.20
C ILE A 276 34.13 -29.00 -13.23
N ASP A 277 35.14 -29.29 -12.42
CA ASP A 277 35.77 -28.39 -11.45
C ASP A 277 34.82 -27.65 -10.50
N PRO A 278 33.82 -28.31 -9.90
CA PRO A 278 32.86 -27.61 -9.04
C PRO A 278 33.51 -26.96 -7.81
N GLN A 279 34.65 -27.48 -7.36
CA GLN A 279 35.44 -26.95 -6.23
C GLN A 279 36.03 -25.55 -6.48
N SER A 280 36.23 -25.12 -7.72
CA SER A 280 36.79 -23.78 -8.02
C SER A 280 35.76 -22.65 -7.93
N ARG A 281 34.49 -22.96 -7.68
CA ARG A 281 33.41 -21.96 -7.54
C ARG A 281 33.45 -21.17 -6.24
N SER A 282 34.22 -21.63 -5.24
CA SER A 282 34.38 -20.96 -3.95
C SER A 282 35.84 -21.05 -3.48
N ASN A 283 36.19 -20.26 -2.47
CA ASN A 283 37.46 -20.39 -1.74
C ASN A 283 37.32 -21.19 -0.44
N ALA A 284 36.17 -21.85 -0.22
CA ALA A 284 35.88 -22.63 0.98
C ALA A 284 36.72 -23.92 1.03
N SER A 285 37.03 -24.48 -0.14
CA SER A 285 37.87 -25.67 -0.32
C SER A 285 39.15 -25.34 -1.09
N PRO A 286 40.10 -24.58 -0.50
CA PRO A 286 41.23 -23.98 -1.22
C PRO A 286 42.23 -24.98 -1.81
N PHE A 287 42.19 -26.24 -1.37
CA PHE A 287 43.03 -27.34 -1.88
C PHE A 287 42.23 -28.37 -2.69
N GLY A 288 40.97 -28.07 -2.99
CA GLY A 288 40.02 -29.00 -3.62
C GLY A 288 39.34 -29.92 -2.62
N TRP A 289 38.40 -30.74 -3.11
CA TRP A 289 37.55 -31.59 -2.27
C TRP A 289 38.21 -32.91 -1.84
N HIS A 290 39.42 -33.20 -2.32
CA HIS A 290 40.15 -34.46 -2.07
C HIS A 290 41.45 -34.28 -1.27
N ASP A 291 41.63 -33.10 -0.67
CA ASP A 291 42.70 -32.75 0.24
C ASP A 291 42.20 -32.82 1.70
N THR A 292 43.08 -33.14 2.64
CA THR A 292 42.86 -33.06 4.09
C THR A 292 44.07 -32.50 4.83
N ASP A 293 45.25 -32.45 4.22
CA ASP A 293 46.47 -32.01 4.90
C ASP A 293 46.84 -30.54 4.63
N GLY A 294 46.17 -29.90 3.67
CA GLY A 294 46.38 -28.52 3.28
C GLY A 294 47.62 -28.32 2.44
N VAL A 295 48.09 -29.37 1.77
CA VAL A 295 49.18 -29.32 0.80
C VAL A 295 48.55 -29.35 -0.60
N ALA A 296 49.12 -28.59 -1.53
CA ALA A 296 48.59 -28.56 -2.89
C ALA A 296 48.68 -29.95 -3.55
N GLY A 297 47.51 -30.47 -3.92
CA GLY A 297 47.33 -31.77 -4.57
C GLY A 297 46.29 -32.61 -3.81
N PRO A 298 45.68 -33.63 -4.44
CA PRO A 298 44.79 -34.54 -3.74
C PRO A 298 45.56 -35.67 -3.03
N GLU A 299 45.28 -35.94 -1.76
CA GLU A 299 45.74 -37.17 -1.08
C GLU A 299 44.86 -38.37 -1.43
N PHE A 300 43.59 -38.10 -1.74
CA PHE A 300 42.59 -39.12 -2.04
C PHE A 300 42.20 -39.07 -3.51
N THR A 301 42.01 -40.25 -4.10
CA THR A 301 41.43 -40.39 -5.44
C THR A 301 40.01 -40.96 -5.39
N ASP A 302 39.51 -41.28 -4.21
CA ASP A 302 38.15 -41.74 -3.94
C ASP A 302 37.30 -40.63 -3.31
N THR A 303 36.02 -40.91 -3.00
CA THR A 303 35.04 -39.94 -2.44
C THR A 303 35.31 -39.53 -0.99
N ARG A 304 36.52 -39.00 -0.73
CA ARG A 304 36.98 -38.44 0.53
C ARG A 304 37.75 -37.15 0.33
N GLY A 305 37.61 -36.24 1.29
CA GLY A 305 38.54 -35.15 1.56
C GLY A 305 38.09 -34.32 2.74
N ASN A 306 38.42 -33.02 2.74
CA ASN A 306 38.35 -32.19 3.95
C ASN A 306 36.92 -32.07 4.52
N ASN A 307 35.92 -32.02 3.66
CA ASN A 307 34.56 -31.61 4.02
C ASN A 307 33.69 -32.83 4.36
N VAL A 308 33.91 -33.95 3.65
CA VAL A 308 33.07 -35.14 3.71
C VAL A 308 33.86 -36.40 3.35
N PHE A 309 33.54 -37.50 4.05
CA PHE A 309 33.88 -38.86 3.67
C PHE A 309 32.59 -39.58 3.26
N ALA A 310 32.36 -39.74 1.96
CA ALA A 310 31.20 -40.44 1.44
C ALA A 310 31.55 -41.90 1.12
N GLN A 311 30.74 -42.84 1.62
CA GLN A 311 30.98 -44.27 1.51
C GLN A 311 29.68 -45.06 1.58
N GLU A 312 29.72 -46.31 1.16
CA GLU A 312 28.61 -47.25 1.37
C GLU A 312 28.64 -47.87 2.78
N ASP A 313 27.47 -48.15 3.37
CA ASP A 313 27.33 -48.86 4.65
C ASP A 313 26.09 -49.79 4.69
N LYS A 314 25.87 -50.60 3.65
CA LYS A 314 24.68 -51.48 3.53
C LYS A 314 24.60 -52.56 4.60
N ASP A 315 25.70 -52.85 5.29
CA ASP A 315 25.76 -53.88 6.32
C ASP A 315 25.65 -53.34 7.75
N ASP A 316 25.39 -52.03 7.92
CA ASP A 316 25.11 -51.37 9.21
C ASP A 316 26.20 -51.68 10.24
N ASN A 317 27.45 -51.55 9.81
CA ASN A 317 28.59 -51.92 10.64
C ASN A 317 29.46 -50.74 11.06
N ASP A 318 29.22 -49.55 10.49
CA ASP A 318 29.95 -48.30 10.75
C ASP A 318 31.48 -48.42 10.52
N THR A 319 31.94 -49.42 9.76
CA THR A 319 33.38 -49.67 9.50
C THR A 319 33.86 -49.20 8.14
N GLY A 320 32.96 -48.58 7.37
CA GLY A 320 33.20 -48.05 6.03
C GLY A 320 33.19 -49.12 4.94
N GLY A 321 32.46 -48.84 3.86
CA GLY A 321 32.30 -49.74 2.71
C GLY A 321 32.91 -49.19 1.42
N ASN A 322 32.25 -49.49 0.30
CA ASN A 322 32.73 -49.09 -1.02
C ASN A 322 32.83 -47.56 -1.15
N ARG A 323 33.91 -47.09 -1.79
CA ARG A 323 34.12 -45.68 -2.18
C ARG A 323 34.52 -45.63 -3.65
N PRO A 324 33.75 -44.98 -4.53
CA PRO A 324 34.12 -44.81 -5.93
C PRO A 324 35.47 -44.10 -6.06
N ASP A 325 36.34 -44.59 -6.94
CA ASP A 325 37.70 -44.05 -7.20
C ASP A 325 37.74 -43.42 -8.60
N GLY A 326 38.03 -42.12 -8.67
CA GLY A 326 38.18 -41.35 -9.90
C GLY A 326 39.59 -41.40 -10.50
N GLY A 327 40.50 -42.13 -9.85
CA GLY A 327 41.91 -42.24 -10.21
C GLY A 327 42.68 -40.93 -10.06
N ALA A 328 43.93 -40.91 -10.52
CA ALA A 328 44.80 -39.74 -10.41
C ALA A 328 44.26 -38.49 -11.14
N ALA A 329 43.32 -38.67 -12.08
CA ALA A 329 42.68 -37.57 -12.79
C ALA A 329 41.42 -37.04 -12.10
N LEU A 330 40.95 -37.69 -11.02
CA LEU A 330 39.73 -37.33 -10.30
C LEU A 330 38.50 -37.26 -11.22
N VAL A 331 38.35 -38.26 -12.11
CA VAL A 331 37.22 -38.36 -13.03
C VAL A 331 36.22 -39.39 -12.51
N PHE A 332 35.22 -38.92 -11.77
CA PHE A 332 34.14 -39.72 -11.18
C PHE A 332 32.95 -39.84 -12.15
N ASP A 333 33.17 -40.46 -13.30
CA ASP A 333 32.16 -40.63 -14.37
C ASP A 333 31.38 -41.95 -14.21
N PHE A 334 30.57 -42.05 -13.15
CA PHE A 334 29.73 -43.23 -12.87
C PHE A 334 28.28 -43.00 -13.32
N PRO A 335 27.79 -43.67 -14.38
CA PRO A 335 26.45 -43.43 -14.91
C PRO A 335 25.35 -43.99 -14.00
N PHE A 336 24.27 -43.21 -13.85
CA PHE A 336 23.03 -43.65 -13.22
C PHE A 336 22.11 -44.32 -14.25
N ASP A 337 21.57 -45.50 -13.93
CA ASP A 337 20.55 -46.19 -14.73
C ASP A 337 19.22 -46.28 -13.96
N PRO A 338 18.18 -45.51 -14.34
CA PRO A 338 16.89 -45.52 -13.66
C PRO A 338 16.12 -46.84 -13.80
N ALA A 339 16.58 -47.79 -14.61
CA ALA A 339 15.98 -49.12 -14.74
C ALA A 339 16.50 -50.13 -13.70
N LEU A 340 17.53 -49.78 -12.92
CA LEU A 340 18.13 -50.64 -11.91
C LEU A 340 17.72 -50.21 -10.49
N ASP A 341 17.70 -51.18 -9.57
CA ASP A 341 17.49 -50.94 -8.13
C ASP A 341 18.61 -50.08 -7.53
N ALA A 342 18.30 -49.43 -6.41
CA ALA A 342 19.20 -48.51 -5.71
C ALA A 342 20.60 -49.10 -5.50
N GLN A 343 20.68 -50.35 -5.04
CA GLN A 343 21.94 -51.04 -4.78
C GLN A 343 22.83 -51.22 -6.02
N ALA A 344 22.24 -51.32 -7.22
CA ALA A 344 22.99 -51.46 -8.46
C ALA A 344 23.51 -50.12 -9.01
N ASN A 345 23.00 -49.00 -8.48
CA ASN A 345 23.42 -47.64 -8.79
C ASN A 345 24.38 -47.05 -7.74
N GLU A 346 24.94 -47.87 -6.84
CA GLU A 346 25.70 -47.42 -5.65
C GLU A 346 26.79 -46.39 -5.97
N ASN A 347 27.61 -46.59 -7.01
CA ASN A 347 28.70 -45.65 -7.30
C ASN A 347 28.19 -44.28 -7.76
N ALA A 348 27.08 -44.26 -8.51
CA ALA A 348 26.47 -43.01 -8.94
C ALA A 348 25.85 -42.27 -7.73
N ALA A 349 25.22 -43.01 -6.81
CA ALA A 349 24.68 -42.49 -5.56
C ALA A 349 25.77 -41.89 -4.66
N ILE A 350 26.85 -42.64 -4.37
CA ILE A 350 27.95 -42.16 -3.50
C ILE A 350 28.64 -40.93 -4.09
N VAL A 351 28.86 -40.88 -5.42
CA VAL A 351 29.43 -39.69 -6.08
C VAL A 351 28.49 -38.50 -6.00
N ASN A 352 27.18 -38.70 -6.14
CA ASN A 352 26.20 -37.62 -5.97
C ASN A 352 26.17 -37.10 -4.53
N LEU A 353 26.20 -38.00 -3.54
CA LEU A 353 26.26 -37.67 -2.11
C LEU A 353 27.53 -36.87 -1.77
N PHE A 354 28.68 -37.31 -2.29
CA PHE A 354 29.96 -36.61 -2.14
C PHE A 354 29.91 -35.21 -2.76
N TYR A 355 29.43 -35.10 -4.00
CA TYR A 355 29.29 -33.83 -4.72
C TYR A 355 28.39 -32.86 -3.93
N TRP A 356 27.20 -33.30 -3.49
CA TRP A 356 26.26 -32.41 -2.81
C TRP A 356 26.73 -31.98 -1.42
N ASN A 357 27.34 -32.86 -0.62
CA ASN A 357 27.90 -32.46 0.68
C ASN A 357 28.99 -31.37 0.52
N ASN A 358 29.88 -31.51 -0.47
CA ASN A 358 30.89 -30.49 -0.74
C ASN A 358 30.28 -29.17 -1.28
N VAL A 359 29.28 -29.25 -2.16
CA VAL A 359 28.55 -28.06 -2.64
C VAL A 359 27.87 -27.33 -1.48
N ILE A 360 27.20 -28.06 -0.59
CA ILE A 360 26.51 -27.47 0.57
C ILE A 360 27.53 -26.79 1.50
N HIS A 361 28.64 -27.46 1.80
CA HIS A 361 29.75 -26.88 2.56
C HIS A 361 30.23 -25.56 1.92
N ASP A 362 30.61 -25.60 0.64
CA ASP A 362 31.24 -24.48 -0.05
C ASP A 362 30.30 -23.27 -0.17
N VAL A 363 29.02 -23.52 -0.44
CA VAL A 363 27.99 -22.49 -0.48
C VAL A 363 27.80 -21.89 0.92
N LEU A 364 27.57 -22.70 1.95
CA LEU A 364 27.32 -22.22 3.32
C LEU A 364 28.52 -21.50 3.93
N TYR A 365 29.74 -21.86 3.56
CA TYR A 365 30.96 -21.15 3.92
C TYR A 365 30.89 -19.67 3.49
N ASN A 366 30.44 -19.40 2.26
CA ASN A 366 30.25 -18.03 1.75
C ASN A 366 29.15 -17.25 2.47
N TYR A 367 28.25 -17.93 3.18
CA TYR A 367 27.20 -17.35 4.04
C TYR A 367 27.59 -17.28 5.52
N GLY A 368 28.83 -17.66 5.86
CA GLY A 368 29.41 -17.52 7.19
C GLY A 368 29.25 -18.75 8.09
N PHE A 369 28.99 -19.94 7.53
CA PHE A 369 29.24 -21.19 8.24
C PHE A 369 30.68 -21.66 7.96
N ASP A 370 31.62 -20.95 8.59
CA ASP A 370 33.06 -21.15 8.47
C ASP A 370 33.62 -21.97 9.64
N GLU A 371 34.95 -22.11 9.68
CA GLU A 371 35.67 -22.86 10.71
C GLU A 371 35.33 -22.36 12.12
N THR A 372 35.27 -21.05 12.33
CA THR A 372 34.98 -20.48 13.66
C THR A 372 33.53 -20.64 14.07
N ALA A 373 32.63 -20.71 13.09
CA ALA A 373 31.23 -21.00 13.27
C ALA A 373 30.94 -22.51 13.42
N GLY A 374 31.99 -23.35 13.44
CA GLY A 374 31.89 -24.80 13.65
C GLY A 374 31.29 -25.53 12.48
N ASN A 375 31.77 -25.23 11.26
CA ASN A 375 31.50 -26.06 10.10
C ASN A 375 32.15 -27.44 10.21
N PHE A 376 31.90 -28.31 9.23
CA PHE A 376 32.41 -29.68 9.21
C PHE A 376 33.65 -29.76 8.33
N GLN A 377 34.84 -29.81 8.93
CA GLN A 377 36.11 -29.93 8.22
C GLN A 377 37.12 -30.80 8.99
N PHE A 378 37.79 -31.72 8.29
CA PHE A 378 38.88 -32.50 8.86
C PHE A 378 40.04 -31.58 9.30
N ASN A 379 40.32 -30.54 8.52
CA ASN A 379 41.39 -29.58 8.71
C ASN A 379 40.89 -28.16 8.48
N ASN A 380 41.00 -27.34 9.52
CA ASN A 380 40.55 -25.94 9.53
C ASN A 380 41.63 -24.97 9.04
N TYR A 381 42.79 -25.47 8.60
CA TYR A 381 43.89 -24.69 8.05
C TYR A 381 44.34 -23.51 8.93
N GLY A 382 44.22 -23.66 10.26
CA GLY A 382 44.57 -22.63 11.24
C GLY A 382 43.61 -21.43 11.32
N LYS A 383 42.43 -21.49 10.69
CA LYS A 383 41.46 -20.38 10.66
C LYS A 383 40.55 -20.28 11.90
N GLY A 384 40.62 -21.26 12.80
CA GLY A 384 39.82 -21.30 14.04
C GLY A 384 38.95 -22.55 14.12
N GLY A 385 38.03 -22.61 15.09
CA GLY A 385 37.21 -23.78 15.35
C GLY A 385 38.00 -25.00 15.83
N ILE A 386 37.33 -26.16 15.87
CA ILE A 386 37.93 -27.46 16.16
C ILE A 386 37.68 -28.38 14.97
N GLY A 387 38.71 -28.63 14.16
CA GLY A 387 38.60 -29.56 13.03
C GLY A 387 38.67 -31.03 13.44
N GLY A 388 38.74 -31.90 12.45
CA GLY A 388 38.66 -33.36 12.60
C GLY A 388 37.22 -33.85 12.58
N ASP A 389 36.35 -33.08 11.95
CA ASP A 389 34.91 -33.24 12.02
C ASP A 389 34.19 -33.10 10.67
N GLN A 390 34.85 -33.49 9.59
CA GLN A 390 34.22 -33.76 8.30
C GLN A 390 32.94 -34.59 8.46
N VAL A 391 31.98 -34.42 7.56
CA VAL A 391 30.77 -35.25 7.55
C VAL A 391 31.13 -36.68 7.16
N GLU A 392 30.76 -37.66 7.98
CA GLU A 392 30.72 -39.07 7.59
C GLU A 392 29.38 -39.33 6.90
N ALA A 393 29.39 -39.52 5.58
CA ALA A 393 28.18 -39.65 4.78
C ALA A 393 28.03 -41.09 4.28
N ASP A 394 27.12 -41.83 4.91
CA ASP A 394 26.87 -43.24 4.66
C ASP A 394 25.71 -43.42 3.68
N ALA A 395 26.05 -43.83 2.46
CA ALA A 395 25.14 -44.15 1.38
C ALA A 395 24.57 -45.56 1.53
N LEU A 396 23.30 -45.74 1.17
CA LEU A 396 22.58 -47.02 1.24
C LEU A 396 22.72 -47.71 2.61
N ASP A 397 22.72 -46.93 3.69
CA ASP A 397 22.94 -47.42 5.04
C ASP A 397 21.90 -48.49 5.43
N GLY A 398 22.39 -49.63 5.91
CA GLY A 398 21.60 -50.83 6.18
C GLY A 398 20.76 -50.78 7.46
N SER A 399 20.92 -49.76 8.30
CA SER A 399 20.21 -49.60 9.58
C SER A 399 18.72 -49.29 9.39
N GLY A 400 18.34 -48.83 8.20
CA GLY A 400 16.98 -48.38 7.90
C GLY A 400 16.59 -48.43 6.43
N VAL A 401 15.32 -48.11 6.16
CA VAL A 401 14.76 -47.90 4.82
C VAL A 401 13.70 -46.79 4.89
N ASN A 402 13.43 -46.15 3.75
CA ASN A 402 12.39 -45.12 3.60
C ASN A 402 12.54 -43.90 4.54
N ASN A 403 13.78 -43.54 4.86
CA ASN A 403 14.11 -42.38 5.67
C ASN A 403 15.53 -41.87 5.36
N ALA A 404 15.98 -40.85 6.05
CA ALA A 404 17.37 -40.47 6.20
C ALA A 404 17.54 -39.81 7.59
N ASN A 405 18.77 -39.60 8.06
CA ASN A 405 19.01 -38.83 9.27
C ASN A 405 20.41 -38.22 9.33
N PHE A 406 20.59 -37.22 10.21
CA PHE A 406 21.88 -36.60 10.50
C PHE A 406 22.13 -36.44 11.99
N ALA A 407 23.19 -37.08 12.51
CA ALA A 407 23.68 -36.88 13.85
C ALA A 407 24.65 -35.70 13.90
N THR A 408 24.35 -34.68 14.73
CA THR A 408 25.19 -33.48 14.87
C THR A 408 25.83 -33.39 16.26
N PRO A 409 27.01 -33.95 16.48
CA PRO A 409 27.76 -33.71 17.71
C PRO A 409 28.38 -32.30 17.71
N PRO A 410 28.90 -31.84 18.87
CA PRO A 410 29.62 -30.56 18.96
C PRO A 410 30.83 -30.49 18.04
N ASP A 411 31.30 -29.27 17.79
CA ASP A 411 32.51 -28.95 17.02
C ASP A 411 33.71 -29.83 17.39
N GLY A 412 34.42 -30.34 16.39
CA GLY A 412 35.54 -31.27 16.55
C GLY A 412 35.17 -32.75 16.64
N ILE A 413 33.90 -33.10 16.42
CA ILE A 413 33.44 -34.47 16.22
C ILE A 413 32.64 -34.50 14.93
N SER A 414 32.96 -35.45 14.04
CA SER A 414 32.27 -35.64 12.77
C SER A 414 30.76 -35.75 12.92
N GLY A 415 30.04 -34.95 12.13
CA GLY A 415 28.63 -35.20 11.86
C GLY A 415 28.48 -36.50 11.07
N ARG A 416 27.37 -37.23 11.28
CA ARG A 416 27.10 -38.47 10.55
C ARG A 416 25.79 -38.34 9.81
N MET A 417 25.82 -38.44 8.49
CA MET A 417 24.65 -38.47 7.61
C MET A 417 24.40 -39.91 7.18
N GLN A 418 23.23 -40.46 7.47
CA GLN A 418 22.84 -41.80 7.08
C GLN A 418 21.69 -41.73 6.07
N MET A 419 21.95 -42.17 4.85
CA MET A 419 21.04 -42.11 3.72
C MET A 419 20.54 -43.52 3.41
N PHE A 420 19.21 -43.70 3.26
CA PHE A 420 18.63 -45.03 3.12
C PHE A 420 18.03 -45.30 1.74
N GLU A 421 17.89 -46.60 1.45
CA GLU A 421 17.10 -47.10 0.32
C GLU A 421 15.59 -46.88 0.57
N PHE A 422 14.86 -46.41 -0.46
CA PHE A 422 13.41 -46.27 -0.48
C PHE A 422 12.75 -47.37 -1.30
N THR A 423 11.81 -48.08 -0.67
CA THR A 423 11.20 -49.32 -1.18
C THR A 423 9.76 -49.12 -1.70
N PHE A 424 9.33 -47.87 -1.91
CA PHE A 424 7.99 -47.54 -2.42
C PHE A 424 7.82 -47.79 -3.93
N THR A 425 8.91 -47.96 -4.68
CA THR A 425 8.88 -48.16 -6.13
C THR A 425 9.53 -49.47 -6.55
N THR A 426 9.35 -49.84 -7.83
CA THR A 426 10.11 -50.92 -8.47
C THR A 426 10.61 -50.41 -9.83
N PRO A 427 11.93 -50.28 -10.04
CA PRO A 427 13.01 -50.52 -9.08
C PRO A 427 12.96 -49.61 -7.84
N THR A 428 13.63 -50.02 -6.75
CA THR A 428 13.79 -49.20 -5.54
C THR A 428 14.61 -47.95 -5.84
N ARG A 429 14.42 -46.90 -5.04
CA ARG A 429 15.07 -45.59 -5.25
C ARG A 429 16.01 -45.29 -4.10
N ASP A 430 17.06 -44.54 -4.42
CA ASP A 430 18.09 -44.15 -3.48
C ASP A 430 17.89 -42.70 -3.03
N SER A 431 17.88 -42.44 -1.72
CA SER A 431 17.78 -41.06 -1.21
C SER A 431 19.05 -40.25 -1.49
N ASP A 432 20.18 -40.91 -1.75
CA ASP A 432 21.42 -40.30 -2.22
C ASP A 432 21.33 -39.65 -3.61
N LEU A 433 20.21 -39.86 -4.32
CA LEU A 433 19.89 -39.21 -5.60
C LEU A 433 18.74 -38.20 -5.46
N ASP A 434 18.33 -37.85 -4.24
CA ASP A 434 17.35 -36.80 -3.96
C ASP A 434 18.05 -35.67 -3.18
N SER A 435 18.48 -34.66 -3.93
CA SER A 435 19.28 -33.55 -3.42
C SER A 435 18.54 -32.74 -2.35
N PHE A 436 17.19 -32.73 -2.39
CA PHE A 436 16.40 -32.09 -1.33
C PHE A 436 16.61 -32.82 0.01
N ILE A 437 16.62 -34.15 0.01
CA ILE A 437 16.86 -34.96 1.22
C ILE A 437 18.29 -34.74 1.72
N ILE A 438 19.30 -34.77 0.84
CA ILE A 438 20.71 -34.55 1.24
C ILE A 438 20.87 -33.16 1.91
N VAL A 439 20.32 -32.11 1.30
CA VAL A 439 20.40 -30.75 1.86
C VAL A 439 19.60 -30.63 3.16
N HIS A 440 18.44 -31.31 3.27
CA HIS A 440 17.66 -31.36 4.51
C HIS A 440 18.49 -31.96 5.66
N GLU A 441 19.13 -33.11 5.43
CA GLU A 441 19.94 -33.77 6.44
C GLU A 441 21.13 -32.88 6.85
N PHE A 442 21.82 -32.26 5.89
CA PHE A 442 22.89 -31.29 6.21
C PHE A 442 22.36 -30.06 6.99
N GLY A 443 21.11 -29.66 6.73
CA GLY A 443 20.43 -28.59 7.45
C GLY A 443 20.31 -28.85 8.97
N HIS A 444 20.21 -30.11 9.39
CA HIS A 444 20.30 -30.47 10.80
C HIS A 444 21.71 -30.20 11.36
N GLY A 445 22.75 -30.52 10.58
CA GLY A 445 24.14 -30.17 10.88
C GLY A 445 24.34 -28.67 11.11
N LEU A 446 23.92 -27.86 10.12
CA LEU A 446 24.01 -26.39 10.17
C LEU A 446 23.28 -25.82 11.41
N SER A 447 22.00 -26.18 11.59
CA SER A 447 21.16 -25.59 12.63
C SER A 447 21.61 -25.98 14.04
N ASN A 448 22.05 -27.22 14.27
CA ASN A 448 22.56 -27.65 15.57
C ASN A 448 23.94 -27.08 15.90
N ARG A 449 24.84 -26.91 14.91
CA ARG A 449 26.15 -26.29 15.14
C ARG A 449 26.03 -24.80 15.47
N LEU A 450 25.15 -24.07 14.77
CA LEU A 450 25.02 -22.62 14.97
C LEU A 450 24.19 -22.26 16.22
N THR A 451 23.11 -22.97 16.49
CA THR A 451 22.19 -22.61 17.58
C THR A 451 22.81 -22.86 18.94
N GLY A 452 22.90 -21.83 19.79
CA GLY A 452 23.55 -21.95 21.09
C GLY A 452 25.08 -22.12 21.03
N GLY A 453 25.66 -22.01 19.82
CA GLY A 453 27.09 -22.03 19.53
C GLY A 453 27.68 -23.43 19.30
N PRO A 454 28.85 -23.52 18.62
CA PRO A 454 29.40 -24.79 18.10
C PRO A 454 29.69 -25.88 19.14
N ALA A 455 29.94 -25.48 20.38
CA ALA A 455 30.21 -26.40 21.48
C ALA A 455 28.95 -27.08 22.05
N ASN A 456 27.74 -26.66 21.65
CA ASN A 456 26.48 -27.09 22.25
C ASN A 456 25.52 -27.72 21.22
N ALA A 457 25.72 -29.01 20.94
CA ALA A 457 24.79 -29.80 20.14
C ALA A 457 23.40 -30.05 20.77
N GLY A 458 23.19 -29.67 22.04
CA GLY A 458 21.93 -29.89 22.77
C GLY A 458 20.94 -28.73 22.65
N ALA A 459 21.11 -27.85 21.67
CA ALA A 459 20.41 -26.58 21.62
C ALA A 459 19.04 -26.63 20.95
N LEU A 460 18.62 -27.76 20.36
CA LEU A 460 17.35 -27.91 19.64
C LEU A 460 16.50 -29.08 20.14
N ILE A 461 16.43 -29.28 21.46
CA ILE A 461 15.77 -30.45 22.07
C ILE A 461 14.33 -30.20 22.51
N GLN A 462 13.91 -28.94 22.66
CA GLN A 462 12.55 -28.60 23.08
C GLN A 462 11.56 -28.66 21.91
N ALA A 463 10.26 -28.77 22.21
CA ALA A 463 9.23 -29.05 21.21
C ALA A 463 9.19 -28.03 20.05
N GLN A 464 9.21 -26.73 20.34
CA GLN A 464 9.22 -25.68 19.32
C GLN A 464 10.54 -25.67 18.54
N SER A 465 11.68 -25.69 19.23
CA SER A 465 13.00 -25.66 18.61
C SER A 465 13.30 -26.88 17.74
N ARG A 466 12.85 -28.07 18.16
CA ARG A 466 12.99 -29.31 17.38
C ARG A 466 12.14 -29.27 16.12
N GLY A 467 10.90 -28.76 16.22
CA GLY A 467 10.07 -28.52 15.04
C GLY A 467 10.73 -27.54 14.07
N MET A 468 11.27 -26.43 14.57
CA MET A 468 11.99 -25.48 13.72
C MET A 468 13.25 -26.09 13.08
N GLY A 469 13.96 -26.99 13.77
CA GLY A 469 15.07 -27.77 13.19
C GLY A 469 14.69 -28.45 11.87
N GLU A 470 13.54 -29.12 11.82
CA GLU A 470 13.00 -29.73 10.58
C GLU A 470 12.68 -28.69 9.52
N GLY A 471 12.08 -27.56 9.93
CA GLY A 471 11.67 -26.52 8.99
C GLY A 471 12.84 -25.71 8.41
N TRP A 472 13.90 -25.50 9.18
CA TRP A 472 15.13 -24.88 8.70
C TRP A 472 15.85 -25.76 7.68
N SER A 473 15.85 -27.08 7.91
CA SER A 473 16.37 -28.06 6.95
C SER A 473 15.58 -28.05 5.63
N ASP A 474 14.25 -28.07 5.70
CA ASP A 474 13.39 -27.94 4.50
C ASP A 474 13.62 -26.61 3.78
N PHE A 475 13.70 -25.50 4.52
CA PHE A 475 13.97 -24.19 3.94
C PHE A 475 15.33 -24.14 3.24
N LEU A 476 16.37 -24.72 3.85
CA LEU A 476 17.69 -24.81 3.23
C LEU A 476 17.62 -25.58 1.91
N ALA A 477 16.96 -26.73 1.90
CA ALA A 477 16.78 -27.53 0.69
C ALA A 477 15.99 -26.80 -0.41
N LEU A 478 14.94 -26.05 -0.04
CA LEU A 478 14.22 -25.18 -0.98
C LEU A 478 15.15 -24.12 -1.61
N MET A 479 16.01 -23.50 -0.81
CA MET A 479 16.92 -22.47 -1.30
C MET A 479 17.97 -23.02 -2.27
N PHE A 480 18.50 -24.22 -2.01
CA PHE A 480 19.46 -24.88 -2.90
C PHE A 480 18.83 -25.42 -4.20
N THR A 481 17.53 -25.68 -4.20
CA THR A 481 16.82 -26.26 -5.36
C THR A 481 15.93 -25.26 -6.11
N GLN A 482 15.82 -24.02 -5.62
CA GLN A 482 15.08 -22.95 -6.28
C GLN A 482 15.76 -22.56 -7.61
N LYS A 483 14.94 -22.42 -8.65
CA LYS A 483 15.35 -22.02 -10.01
C LYS A 483 14.81 -20.65 -10.37
N SER A 484 15.45 -19.99 -11.35
CA SER A 484 14.95 -18.73 -11.91
C SER A 484 13.61 -18.86 -12.66
N THR A 485 13.20 -20.09 -12.98
CA THR A 485 11.92 -20.39 -13.64
C THR A 485 10.78 -20.59 -12.68
N ASP A 486 11.05 -20.75 -11.38
CA ASP A 486 10.01 -20.95 -10.37
C ASP A 486 9.23 -19.65 -10.17
N ALA A 487 7.94 -19.78 -9.88
CA ALA A 487 7.08 -18.65 -9.58
C ALA A 487 6.58 -18.67 -8.14
N GLN A 488 6.28 -17.48 -7.63
CA GLN A 488 5.85 -17.25 -6.25
C GLN A 488 4.69 -18.14 -5.78
N PHE A 489 3.74 -18.43 -6.67
CA PHE A 489 2.54 -19.19 -6.36
C PHE A 489 2.62 -20.66 -6.77
N ASP A 490 3.78 -21.13 -7.23
CA ASP A 490 3.96 -22.54 -7.55
C ASP A 490 3.89 -23.39 -6.28
N ALA A 491 3.50 -24.66 -6.45
CA ALA A 491 3.46 -25.65 -5.39
C ALA A 491 4.76 -26.46 -5.40
N TYR A 492 5.60 -26.29 -4.38
CA TYR A 492 6.87 -27.00 -4.25
C TYR A 492 6.69 -28.22 -3.34
N SER A 493 6.49 -29.41 -3.91
CA SER A 493 6.38 -30.67 -3.17
C SER A 493 7.72 -31.40 -3.13
N THR A 494 8.05 -31.99 -1.99
CA THR A 494 9.40 -32.50 -1.68
C THR A 494 9.43 -34.03 -1.57
N GLY A 495 10.53 -34.67 -1.97
CA GLY A 495 10.66 -36.14 -1.89
C GLY A 495 9.78 -36.88 -2.90
N ASN A 496 9.43 -36.24 -4.01
CA ASN A 496 8.62 -36.87 -5.05
C ASN A 496 9.35 -38.05 -5.71
N TYR A 497 10.67 -37.93 -5.85
CA TYR A 497 11.49 -38.99 -6.43
C TYR A 497 11.42 -40.23 -5.56
N VAL A 498 11.81 -40.19 -4.29
CA VAL A 498 11.81 -41.41 -3.47
C VAL A 498 10.42 -42.06 -3.30
N LEU A 499 9.34 -41.30 -3.44
CA LEU A 499 7.95 -41.80 -3.40
C LEU A 499 7.42 -42.35 -4.74
N GLY A 500 8.11 -42.14 -5.85
CA GLY A 500 7.61 -42.54 -7.17
C GLY A 500 6.54 -41.62 -7.77
N ASN A 501 6.39 -40.42 -7.22
CA ASN A 501 5.41 -39.45 -7.71
C ASN A 501 5.88 -38.78 -9.03
N PRO A 502 4.97 -38.19 -9.81
CA PRO A 502 5.34 -37.28 -10.88
C PRO A 502 6.12 -36.07 -10.35
N LEU A 503 7.00 -35.51 -11.18
CA LEU A 503 7.68 -34.24 -10.90
C LEU A 503 6.65 -33.14 -10.63
N ASN A 504 6.85 -32.38 -9.55
CA ASN A 504 5.97 -31.28 -9.11
C ASN A 504 4.51 -31.70 -8.88
N ASP A 505 4.23 -32.94 -8.44
CA ASP A 505 2.86 -33.34 -8.08
C ASP A 505 2.37 -32.46 -6.91
N PRO A 506 1.38 -31.57 -7.11
CA PRO A 506 0.90 -30.68 -6.06
C PRO A 506 0.14 -31.42 -4.96
N ASN A 507 -0.14 -32.72 -5.12
CA ASN A 507 -0.73 -33.58 -4.11
C ASN A 507 0.25 -34.63 -3.54
N GLY A 508 1.47 -34.67 -4.09
CA GLY A 508 2.55 -35.58 -3.74
C GLY A 508 3.49 -35.00 -2.68
N GLY A 509 4.58 -35.72 -2.45
CA GLY A 509 5.64 -35.39 -1.51
C GLY A 509 5.44 -35.94 -0.09
N ILE A 510 6.47 -35.74 0.75
CA ILE A 510 6.55 -36.30 2.12
C ILE A 510 5.94 -35.39 3.20
N ARG A 511 5.71 -34.10 2.90
CA ARG A 511 5.12 -33.12 3.85
C ARG A 511 3.59 -33.06 3.74
N ASP A 512 2.91 -32.49 4.74
CA ASP A 512 1.44 -32.39 4.72
C ASP A 512 0.95 -31.51 3.55
N PHE A 513 1.69 -30.45 3.25
CA PHE A 513 1.41 -29.52 2.15
C PHE A 513 2.69 -29.16 1.36
N PRO A 514 2.58 -28.91 0.05
CA PRO A 514 3.66 -28.26 -0.70
C PRO A 514 3.97 -26.86 -0.14
N TYR A 515 5.21 -26.42 -0.31
CA TYR A 515 5.61 -25.05 0.00
C TYR A 515 5.16 -24.10 -1.11
N SER A 516 4.47 -23.02 -0.74
CA SER A 516 3.97 -22.02 -1.67
C SER A 516 3.63 -20.73 -0.94
N PHE A 517 3.74 -19.59 -1.64
CA PHE A 517 3.23 -18.31 -1.15
C PHE A 517 1.69 -18.28 -1.10
N ASP A 518 1.03 -19.13 -1.90
CA ASP A 518 -0.42 -19.28 -1.89
C ASP A 518 -0.86 -20.08 -0.64
N LEU A 519 -1.52 -19.39 0.30
CA LEU A 519 -2.05 -20.00 1.53
C LEU A 519 -3.14 -21.05 1.27
N SER A 520 -3.72 -21.10 0.07
CA SER A 520 -4.65 -22.18 -0.30
C SER A 520 -3.92 -23.49 -0.65
N VAL A 521 -2.65 -23.41 -1.04
CA VAL A 521 -1.76 -24.55 -1.30
C VAL A 521 -0.99 -24.93 -0.04
N SER A 522 -0.42 -23.93 0.64
CA SER A 522 0.39 -24.08 1.86
C SER A 522 -0.28 -23.35 3.03
N PRO A 523 -1.28 -23.96 3.71
CA PRO A 523 -2.13 -23.26 4.69
C PRO A 523 -1.57 -23.19 6.11
N LYS A 524 -0.39 -23.78 6.39
CA LYS A 524 0.17 -23.89 7.74
C LYS A 524 0.39 -22.50 8.37
N THR A 525 0.01 -22.39 9.64
CA THR A 525 0.12 -21.20 10.51
C THR A 525 0.63 -21.59 11.89
N TYR A 526 1.03 -20.60 12.70
CA TYR A 526 1.55 -20.83 14.05
C TYR A 526 0.54 -21.52 14.97
N GLY A 527 -0.76 -21.30 14.77
CA GLY A 527 -1.82 -22.00 15.50
C GLY A 527 -1.80 -23.52 15.32
N ASP A 528 -1.26 -24.04 14.20
CA ASP A 528 -1.17 -25.47 13.94
C ASP A 528 -0.19 -26.20 14.86
N PHE A 529 0.74 -25.48 15.50
CA PHE A 529 1.66 -26.06 16.48
C PHE A 529 0.91 -26.63 17.70
N GLN A 530 -0.22 -26.03 18.10
CA GLN A 530 -0.99 -26.50 19.26
C GLN A 530 -1.61 -27.89 19.05
N VAL A 531 -1.86 -28.28 17.81
CA VAL A 531 -2.60 -29.50 17.47
C VAL A 531 -1.69 -30.66 17.08
N ASN A 532 -0.38 -30.44 16.96
CA ASN A 532 0.58 -31.45 16.51
C ASN A 532 1.81 -31.53 17.42
N SER A 533 2.13 -32.73 17.90
CA SER A 533 3.29 -32.99 18.75
C SER A 533 4.53 -33.48 17.98
N PHE A 534 4.42 -33.67 16.66
CA PHE A 534 5.51 -34.20 15.84
C PHE A 534 6.36 -33.08 15.24
N PRO A 535 7.69 -33.26 15.16
CA PRO A 535 8.60 -32.22 14.71
C PRO A 535 8.40 -31.86 13.22
N HIS A 536 8.25 -32.84 12.31
CA HIS A 536 8.15 -32.54 10.87
C HIS A 536 6.95 -31.66 10.50
N PRO A 537 5.70 -31.96 10.92
CA PRO A 537 4.56 -31.10 10.57
C PRO A 537 4.60 -29.73 11.24
N ASN A 538 5.36 -29.59 12.34
CA ASN A 538 5.61 -28.32 12.99
C ASN A 538 6.66 -27.52 12.21
N GLY A 539 7.71 -28.17 11.69
CA GLY A 539 8.72 -27.55 10.84
C GLY A 539 8.15 -26.90 9.58
N GLU A 540 7.09 -27.48 8.99
CA GLU A 540 6.39 -26.89 7.84
C GLU A 540 5.95 -25.43 8.09
N ILE A 541 5.68 -25.05 9.35
CA ILE A 541 5.28 -23.67 9.72
C ILE A 541 6.43 -22.70 9.43
N ILE A 542 7.64 -22.98 9.93
CA ILE A 542 8.76 -22.05 9.75
C ILE A 542 9.34 -22.12 8.33
N ALA A 543 9.37 -23.31 7.73
CA ALA A 543 9.79 -23.48 6.33
C ALA A 543 8.91 -22.66 5.39
N ALA A 544 7.58 -22.76 5.53
CA ALA A 544 6.64 -21.97 4.73
C ALA A 544 6.74 -20.46 5.01
N THR A 545 7.07 -20.07 6.25
CA THR A 545 7.30 -18.66 6.61
C THR A 545 8.54 -18.09 5.94
N LEU A 546 9.65 -18.82 5.97
CA LEU A 546 10.89 -18.42 5.31
C LEU A 546 10.75 -18.46 3.79
N TRP A 547 9.95 -19.38 3.25
CA TRP A 547 9.58 -19.40 1.83
C TRP A 547 8.74 -18.17 1.43
N ASP A 548 7.78 -17.77 2.27
CA ASP A 548 7.03 -16.53 2.06
C ASP A 548 7.96 -15.31 2.06
N LEU A 549 8.91 -15.27 3.02
CA LEU A 549 9.90 -14.21 3.12
C LEU A 549 10.81 -14.18 1.89
N ASN A 550 11.26 -15.33 1.39
CA ASN A 550 12.07 -15.44 0.18
C ASN A 550 11.38 -14.77 -1.01
N TRP A 551 10.10 -15.08 -1.25
CA TRP A 551 9.35 -14.46 -2.34
C TRP A 551 9.07 -12.98 -2.15
N LEU A 552 8.82 -12.52 -0.91
CA LEU A 552 8.71 -11.08 -0.63
C LEU A 552 10.03 -10.35 -0.89
N MET A 553 11.15 -10.97 -0.56
CA MET A 553 12.49 -10.43 -0.80
C MET A 553 12.81 -10.40 -2.31
N ILE A 554 12.42 -11.42 -3.08
CA ILE A 554 12.66 -11.48 -4.52
C ILE A 554 11.73 -10.52 -5.28
N ASN A 555 10.41 -10.64 -5.09
CA ASN A 555 9.39 -9.98 -5.92
C ASN A 555 8.85 -8.68 -5.31
N GLY A 556 8.95 -8.53 -3.98
CA GLY A 556 8.20 -7.51 -3.26
C GLY A 556 6.69 -7.78 -3.26
N ASN A 557 5.91 -6.77 -2.90
CA ASN A 557 4.44 -6.82 -2.91
C ASN A 557 3.81 -5.68 -3.73
N GLY A 558 4.62 -4.96 -4.51
CA GLY A 558 4.19 -3.83 -5.34
C GLY A 558 3.78 -2.57 -4.57
N THR A 559 3.88 -2.56 -3.23
CA THR A 559 3.52 -1.42 -2.39
C THR A 559 4.61 -1.14 -1.34
N SER A 560 4.54 -1.76 -0.17
CA SER A 560 5.41 -1.51 0.98
C SER A 560 6.77 -2.22 0.93
N ILE A 561 6.92 -3.23 0.07
CA ILE A 561 8.15 -4.04 -0.08
C ILE A 561 8.60 -3.98 -1.53
N SER A 562 9.81 -3.47 -1.74
CA SER A 562 10.49 -3.52 -3.05
C SER A 562 11.23 -4.84 -3.17
N GLY A 563 10.99 -5.59 -4.24
CA GLY A 563 11.74 -6.81 -4.52
C GLY A 563 13.18 -6.52 -4.93
N LYS A 564 14.11 -7.38 -4.51
CA LYS A 564 15.55 -7.33 -4.81
C LYS A 564 15.95 -8.27 -5.97
N GLY A 565 14.99 -8.99 -6.55
CA GLY A 565 15.21 -9.98 -7.61
C GLY A 565 15.86 -11.27 -7.11
N PHE A 566 15.97 -12.24 -8.02
CA PHE A 566 16.56 -13.56 -7.77
C PHE A 566 17.99 -13.64 -8.32
N GLU A 567 18.92 -14.22 -7.57
CA GLU A 567 20.28 -14.58 -7.99
C GLU A 567 20.32 -16.08 -8.35
N PRO A 568 20.52 -16.43 -9.63
CA PRO A 568 20.67 -17.83 -10.04
C PRO A 568 21.92 -18.53 -9.49
N ASP A 569 23.00 -17.79 -9.21
CA ASP A 569 24.22 -18.37 -8.66
C ASP A 569 24.25 -18.27 -7.13
N ILE A 570 23.78 -19.32 -6.44
CA ILE A 570 23.72 -19.35 -4.98
C ILE A 570 25.09 -19.19 -4.29
N TYR A 571 26.21 -19.40 -4.99
CA TYR A 571 27.55 -19.14 -4.45
C TYR A 571 27.82 -17.65 -4.25
N ASN A 572 27.11 -16.78 -4.98
CA ASN A 572 27.31 -15.33 -4.97
C ASN A 572 26.60 -14.68 -3.76
N SER A 573 27.10 -14.94 -2.55
CA SER A 573 26.56 -14.36 -1.32
C SER A 573 26.60 -12.82 -1.32
N ALA A 574 27.53 -12.21 -2.06
CA ALA A 574 27.69 -10.76 -2.17
C ALA A 574 26.72 -10.08 -3.16
N SER A 575 25.77 -10.81 -3.78
CA SER A 575 24.92 -10.26 -4.85
C SER A 575 23.97 -9.14 -4.40
N GLY A 576 23.57 -9.15 -3.12
CA GLY A 576 22.52 -8.27 -2.57
C GLY A 576 21.10 -8.56 -3.09
N ARG A 577 20.90 -9.67 -3.81
CA ARG A 577 19.57 -10.11 -4.29
C ARG A 577 18.79 -10.84 -3.20
N GLY A 578 17.48 -10.92 -3.37
CA GLY A 578 16.54 -11.30 -2.32
C GLY A 578 16.82 -12.67 -1.69
N ASN A 579 17.07 -13.69 -2.51
CA ASN A 579 17.35 -15.05 -2.05
C ASN A 579 18.70 -15.17 -1.32
N THR A 580 19.78 -14.61 -1.88
CA THR A 580 21.11 -14.71 -1.24
C THR A 580 21.20 -13.84 0.00
N GLU A 581 20.59 -12.65 0.01
CA GLU A 581 20.55 -11.81 1.21
C GLU A 581 19.72 -12.47 2.32
N LEU A 582 18.60 -13.13 1.98
CA LEU A 582 17.86 -13.93 2.95
C LEU A 582 18.68 -15.10 3.48
N MET A 583 19.47 -15.78 2.65
CA MET A 583 20.36 -16.85 3.12
C MET A 583 21.40 -16.33 4.14
N GLN A 584 21.97 -15.14 3.92
CA GLN A 584 22.86 -14.50 4.91
C GLN A 584 22.14 -14.20 6.22
N ILE A 585 20.95 -13.59 6.14
CA ILE A 585 20.12 -13.27 7.31
C ILE A 585 19.74 -14.55 8.06
N PHE A 586 19.40 -15.62 7.34
CA PHE A 586 19.03 -16.91 7.90
C PHE A 586 20.19 -17.56 8.67
N VAL A 587 21.37 -17.69 8.06
CA VAL A 587 22.55 -18.26 8.72
C VAL A 587 22.96 -17.44 9.94
N GLU A 588 22.91 -16.10 9.84
CA GLU A 588 23.22 -15.23 10.97
C GLU A 588 22.15 -15.30 12.08
N ALA A 589 20.87 -15.44 11.74
CA ALA A 589 19.80 -15.60 12.73
C ALA A 589 19.98 -16.88 13.56
N LEU A 590 20.43 -17.98 12.95
CA LEU A 590 20.74 -19.22 13.67
C LEU A 590 21.87 -19.04 14.71
N LYS A 591 22.81 -18.12 14.47
CA LYS A 591 23.87 -17.78 15.43
C LYS A 591 23.37 -16.86 16.56
N LEU A 592 22.46 -15.94 16.23
CA LEU A 592 21.98 -14.92 17.15
C LEU A 592 20.90 -15.43 18.12
N GLN A 593 20.11 -16.42 17.70
CA GLN A 593 19.03 -16.96 18.51
C GLN A 593 19.54 -17.68 19.78
N PRO A 594 18.75 -17.70 20.87
CA PRO A 594 19.13 -18.44 22.08
C PRO A 594 19.11 -19.96 21.84
N SER A 595 19.70 -20.71 22.78
CA SER A 595 19.49 -22.16 22.83
C SER A 595 18.04 -22.48 23.14
N ASN A 596 17.50 -23.49 22.46
CA ASN A 596 16.10 -23.91 22.48
C ASN A 596 15.14 -22.73 22.24
N PRO A 597 15.24 -22.06 21.07
CA PRO A 597 14.43 -20.89 20.77
C PRO A 597 12.97 -21.26 20.53
N THR A 598 12.07 -20.32 20.82
CA THR A 598 10.68 -20.35 20.32
C THR A 598 10.63 -19.84 18.87
N TYR A 599 9.50 -20.03 18.19
CA TYR A 599 9.28 -19.44 16.87
C TYR A 599 9.42 -17.91 16.89
N LEU A 600 9.01 -17.28 18.00
CA LEU A 600 9.10 -15.84 18.17
C LEU A 600 10.54 -15.39 18.48
N ASP A 601 11.31 -16.18 19.23
CA ASP A 601 12.76 -15.94 19.40
C ASP A 601 13.47 -15.96 18.05
N PHE A 602 13.15 -16.94 17.18
CA PHE A 602 13.75 -17.00 15.85
C PHE A 602 13.32 -15.84 14.94
N ARG A 603 12.04 -15.43 14.96
CA ARG A 603 11.58 -14.20 14.27
C ARG A 603 12.42 -13.00 14.67
N ASP A 604 12.61 -12.82 15.98
CA ASP A 604 13.33 -11.69 16.52
C ASP A 604 14.83 -11.77 16.19
N ALA A 605 15.40 -12.98 16.11
CA ALA A 605 16.75 -13.22 15.61
C ALA A 605 16.91 -12.89 14.11
N VAL A 606 15.92 -13.22 13.27
CA VAL A 606 15.89 -12.83 11.84
C VAL A 606 15.86 -11.31 11.69
N LEU A 607 15.06 -10.60 12.50
CA LEU A 607 15.05 -9.13 12.54
C LEU A 607 16.37 -8.54 13.04
N ALA A 608 17.02 -9.18 14.00
CA ALA A 608 18.33 -8.76 14.51
C ALA A 608 19.44 -8.97 13.47
N ALA A 609 19.43 -10.10 12.77
CA ALA A 609 20.33 -10.41 11.67
C ALA A 609 20.17 -9.41 10.52
N ASP A 610 18.93 -9.12 10.10
CA ASP A 610 18.65 -8.07 9.10
C ASP A 610 19.20 -6.71 9.55
N ARG A 611 19.04 -6.35 10.83
CA ARG A 611 19.60 -5.11 11.35
C ARG A 611 21.13 -5.09 11.31
N ALA A 612 21.78 -6.20 11.62
CA ALA A 612 23.23 -6.31 11.63
C ALA A 612 23.81 -6.24 10.21
N ILE A 613 23.16 -6.88 9.24
CA ILE A 613 23.66 -7.02 7.87
C ILE A 613 23.26 -5.83 6.99
N THR A 614 21.98 -5.42 7.02
CA THR A 614 21.41 -4.43 6.08
C THR A 614 21.03 -3.11 6.75
N GLY A 615 21.17 -3.01 8.08
CA GLY A 615 20.65 -1.88 8.85
C GLY A 615 19.13 -1.92 9.05
N GLY A 616 18.48 -3.06 8.77
CA GLY A 616 17.05 -3.25 9.01
C GLY A 616 16.19 -2.94 7.78
N GLU A 617 16.76 -3.00 6.58
CA GLU A 617 16.08 -2.63 5.34
C GLU A 617 14.85 -3.52 5.07
N ASN A 618 14.92 -4.80 5.45
CA ASN A 618 13.94 -5.82 5.12
C ASN A 618 12.90 -6.05 6.23
N SER A 619 12.92 -5.22 7.28
CA SER A 619 12.02 -5.36 8.44
C SER A 619 10.54 -5.49 8.05
N ILE A 620 10.09 -4.78 7.01
CA ILE A 620 8.69 -4.87 6.53
C ILE A 620 8.41 -6.24 5.92
N ALA A 621 9.32 -6.78 5.09
CA ALA A 621 9.18 -8.11 4.50
C ALA A 621 9.17 -9.20 5.57
N ILE A 622 10.09 -9.13 6.53
CA ILE A 622 10.20 -10.09 7.64
C ILE A 622 8.92 -10.09 8.46
N TRP A 623 8.49 -8.93 8.96
CA TRP A 623 7.23 -8.84 9.71
C TRP A 623 6.02 -9.30 8.90
N THR A 624 5.98 -9.01 7.60
CA THR A 624 4.89 -9.44 6.72
C THR A 624 4.84 -10.96 6.58
N ALA A 625 5.97 -11.63 6.36
CA ALA A 625 6.04 -13.09 6.24
C ALA A 625 5.63 -13.78 7.55
N PHE A 626 6.22 -13.36 8.68
CA PHE A 626 5.91 -13.95 9.99
C PHE A 626 4.46 -13.68 10.40
N ALA A 627 3.95 -12.44 10.28
CA ALA A 627 2.57 -12.12 10.59
C ALA A 627 1.58 -12.89 9.69
N ARG A 628 1.88 -13.06 8.40
CA ARG A 628 1.06 -13.86 7.47
C ARG A 628 0.90 -15.31 7.93
N ARG A 629 1.87 -15.84 8.66
CA ARG A 629 1.91 -17.22 9.18
C ARG A 629 1.56 -17.30 10.67
N GLY A 630 0.95 -16.26 11.25
CA GLY A 630 0.46 -16.26 12.63
C GLY A 630 1.51 -15.90 13.69
N MET A 631 2.70 -15.45 13.29
CA MET A 631 3.78 -15.00 14.19
C MET A 631 3.91 -13.47 14.21
N GLY A 632 2.77 -12.79 14.15
CA GLY A 632 2.64 -11.33 14.17
C GLY A 632 3.03 -10.68 15.49
N PHE A 633 2.90 -9.36 15.57
CA PHE A 633 3.41 -8.56 16.67
C PHE A 633 2.81 -8.95 18.03
N SER A 634 1.52 -9.26 18.08
CA SER A 634 0.83 -9.66 19.31
C SER A 634 0.81 -11.17 19.59
N ALA A 635 1.53 -11.98 18.80
CA ALA A 635 1.61 -13.43 19.00
C ALA A 635 2.30 -13.78 20.32
N SER A 636 2.00 -14.96 20.88
CA SER A 636 2.56 -15.47 22.13
C SER A 636 3.10 -16.89 21.95
N ASP A 637 4.26 -17.17 22.53
CA ASP A 637 4.90 -18.49 22.49
C ASP A 637 4.58 -19.37 23.71
N GLY A 638 3.72 -18.89 24.61
CA GLY A 638 3.40 -19.56 25.86
C GLY A 638 4.53 -19.52 26.90
N GLY A 639 5.52 -18.66 26.71
CA GLY A 639 6.59 -18.34 27.67
C GLY A 639 7.78 -19.31 27.68
N SER A 640 7.80 -20.35 26.84
CA SER A 640 8.98 -21.22 26.64
C SER A 640 8.87 -22.09 25.39
N ALA A 641 10.00 -22.54 24.84
CA ALA A 641 10.05 -23.47 23.70
C ALA A 641 9.53 -24.88 24.02
N ALA A 642 9.31 -25.21 25.29
CA ALA A 642 8.64 -26.44 25.72
C ALA A 642 7.11 -26.32 25.70
N SER A 643 6.57 -25.09 25.65
CA SER A 643 5.13 -24.85 25.68
C SER A 643 4.48 -25.32 24.37
N GLY A 644 3.42 -26.12 24.50
CA GLY A 644 2.48 -26.45 23.41
C GLY A 644 1.37 -25.41 23.22
N SER A 645 1.28 -24.40 24.09
CA SER A 645 0.20 -23.41 24.10
C SER A 645 0.70 -22.07 23.56
N VAL A 646 0.68 -21.95 22.24
CA VAL A 646 1.04 -20.73 21.51
C VAL A 646 -0.20 -19.93 21.14
N GLU A 647 -0.16 -18.63 20.96
CA GLU A 647 -1.28 -17.84 20.43
C GLU A 647 -0.84 -17.14 19.15
N GLU A 648 -1.54 -17.40 18.06
CA GLU A 648 -1.23 -16.76 16.78
C GLU A 648 -1.76 -15.34 16.72
N ALA A 649 -1.03 -14.49 16.00
CA ALA A 649 -1.48 -13.16 15.64
C ALA A 649 -1.00 -12.81 14.23
N PHE A 650 -1.80 -11.98 13.54
CA PHE A 650 -1.56 -11.59 12.15
C PHE A 650 -1.31 -10.08 12.01
N ASP A 651 -1.17 -9.37 13.13
CA ASP A 651 -0.93 -7.93 13.15
C ASP A 651 0.55 -7.59 12.89
N LEU A 652 0.76 -6.50 12.16
CA LEU A 652 2.06 -5.88 12.01
C LEU A 652 2.32 -4.93 13.21
N PRO A 653 3.59 -4.71 13.60
CA PRO A 653 3.93 -3.72 14.61
C PRO A 653 3.33 -2.34 14.31
N PRO A 654 2.71 -1.67 15.28
CA PRO A 654 2.21 -0.31 15.10
C PRO A 654 3.31 0.65 14.61
N GLY A 655 3.05 1.36 13.51
CA GLY A 655 3.99 2.31 12.91
C GLY A 655 5.11 1.66 12.08
N LEU A 656 5.01 0.37 11.72
CA LEU A 656 5.97 -0.29 10.81
C LEU A 656 5.90 0.27 9.38
N LEU A 657 4.72 0.69 8.91
CA LEU A 657 4.50 1.13 7.53
C LEU A 657 4.69 2.64 7.38
N PHE A 658 5.03 3.05 6.16
CA PHE A 658 4.98 4.47 5.78
C PHE A 658 3.52 4.82 5.52
N GLU A 659 2.96 5.74 6.29
CA GLU A 659 1.53 6.06 6.22
C GLU A 659 1.33 7.39 5.50
N PHE A 660 0.35 7.44 4.59
CA PHE A 660 -0.13 8.65 3.93
C PHE A 660 -1.66 8.71 4.05
N THR A 661 -2.17 9.68 4.79
CA THR A 661 -3.60 9.91 4.98
C THR A 661 -4.02 11.27 4.48
N VAL A 662 -5.24 11.39 3.95
CA VAL A 662 -5.84 12.64 3.49
C VAL A 662 -7.14 12.90 4.26
N THR A 663 -7.38 14.14 4.66
CA THR A 663 -8.59 14.53 5.41
C THR A 663 -9.03 15.96 5.06
N PRO A 664 -10.31 16.21 4.73
CA PRO A 664 -11.39 15.23 4.54
C PRO A 664 -11.20 14.37 3.26
N ASN A 665 -11.86 13.21 3.22
CA ASN A 665 -11.96 12.34 2.04
C ASN A 665 -13.28 11.53 2.16
N PRO A 666 -14.26 11.67 1.26
CA PRO A 666 -14.23 12.48 0.03
C PRO A 666 -14.20 14.00 0.29
N VAL A 667 -13.92 14.80 -0.75
CA VAL A 667 -13.86 16.26 -0.72
C VAL A 667 -14.60 16.85 -1.93
N PHE A 668 -15.33 17.96 -1.77
CA PHE A 668 -15.96 18.64 -2.91
C PHE A 668 -14.95 19.49 -3.67
N GLU A 669 -15.08 19.58 -5.00
CA GLU A 669 -14.12 20.31 -5.85
C GLU A 669 -14.03 21.82 -5.49
N ASN A 670 -15.12 22.39 -4.98
CA ASN A 670 -15.18 23.79 -4.54
C ASN A 670 -14.46 24.08 -3.21
N ALA A 671 -13.83 23.08 -2.58
CA ALA A 671 -13.11 23.24 -1.32
C ALA A 671 -11.87 24.15 -1.46
N GLY A 672 -11.33 24.30 -2.68
CA GLY A 672 -10.30 25.27 -3.00
C GLY A 672 -8.92 24.97 -2.40
N ILE A 673 -8.09 26.02 -2.32
CA ILE A 673 -6.71 25.96 -1.78
C ILE A 673 -6.74 25.51 -0.31
N GLY A 674 -6.01 24.43 0.01
CA GLY A 674 -6.02 23.80 1.33
C GLY A 674 -7.35 23.16 1.71
N GLY A 675 -8.22 22.85 0.74
CA GLY A 675 -9.52 22.19 0.95
C GLY A 675 -9.40 20.80 1.60
N ALA A 676 -8.22 20.17 1.49
CA ALA A 676 -7.85 19.01 2.28
C ALA A 676 -6.43 19.13 2.88
N SER A 677 -6.13 18.25 3.84
CA SER A 677 -4.81 18.12 4.45
C SER A 677 -4.28 16.71 4.25
N GLY A 678 -3.06 16.61 3.73
CA GLY A 678 -2.27 15.38 3.74
C GLY A 678 -1.48 15.25 5.03
N MET A 679 -1.29 14.03 5.53
CA MET A 679 -0.37 13.70 6.60
C MET A 679 0.52 12.54 6.17
N LEU A 680 1.83 12.73 6.26
CA LEU A 680 2.84 11.68 6.10
C LEU A 680 3.39 11.33 7.47
N LYS A 681 3.46 10.03 7.76
CA LYS A 681 4.07 9.53 9.00
C LYS A 681 5.14 8.52 8.66
N ARG A 682 6.37 8.79 9.11
CA ARG A 682 7.52 7.92 8.83
C ARG A 682 7.34 6.56 9.54
N PRO A 683 7.83 5.47 8.93
CA PRO A 683 8.01 4.19 9.63
C PRO A 683 8.89 4.36 10.86
N ALA A 684 8.64 3.55 11.90
CA ALA A 684 9.48 3.45 13.08
C ALA A 684 10.92 2.98 12.76
N SER A 685 11.12 2.29 11.62
CA SER A 685 12.45 1.85 11.15
C SER A 685 13.31 2.99 10.61
N ILE A 686 12.73 4.14 10.26
CA ILE A 686 13.50 5.31 9.84
C ILE A 686 13.86 6.13 11.08
N PRO A 687 15.17 6.31 11.39
CA PRO A 687 15.61 7.11 12.52
C PRO A 687 14.96 8.50 12.54
N ILE A 688 14.43 8.91 13.70
CA ILE A 688 13.81 10.23 13.85
C ILE A 688 14.85 11.35 13.87
N ASN A 689 16.14 11.04 14.06
CA ASN A 689 17.21 12.03 14.23
C ASN A 689 17.60 12.78 12.94
N THR A 690 17.14 12.32 11.78
CA THR A 690 17.34 13.00 10.49
C THR A 690 16.01 13.48 9.91
N ALA A 691 16.05 14.59 9.19
CA ALA A 691 14.89 15.04 8.41
C ALA A 691 14.67 14.09 7.22
N LEU A 692 13.42 13.77 6.91
CA LEU A 692 13.03 12.92 5.79
C LEU A 692 12.33 13.77 4.74
N THR A 693 12.89 13.84 3.53
CA THR A 693 12.24 14.54 2.40
C THR A 693 11.45 13.53 1.58
N VAL A 694 10.21 13.86 1.30
CA VAL A 694 9.25 13.02 0.58
C VAL A 694 8.75 13.81 -0.63
N SER A 695 8.89 13.24 -1.82
CA SER A 695 8.34 13.78 -3.05
C SER A 695 6.88 13.35 -3.20
N LEU A 696 6.01 14.24 -3.66
CA LEU A 696 4.60 13.94 -3.89
C LEU A 696 4.23 14.13 -5.37
N THR A 697 3.31 13.31 -5.86
CA THR A 697 2.70 13.45 -7.18
C THR A 697 1.19 13.21 -7.10
N SER A 698 0.42 13.93 -7.92
CA SER A 698 -1.00 13.64 -8.16
C SER A 698 -1.16 12.91 -9.49
N SER A 699 -2.01 11.90 -9.55
CA SER A 699 -2.39 11.25 -10.82
C SER A 699 -3.22 12.17 -11.70
N ASP A 700 -3.91 13.15 -11.09
CA ASP A 700 -4.73 14.12 -11.78
C ASP A 700 -4.54 15.52 -11.17
N THR A 701 -3.90 16.41 -11.91
CA THR A 701 -3.60 17.77 -11.48
C THR A 701 -4.66 18.80 -11.88
N SER A 702 -5.65 18.42 -12.71
CA SER A 702 -6.83 19.29 -12.92
C SER A 702 -7.78 19.24 -11.72
N GLU A 703 -7.72 18.17 -10.92
CA GLU A 703 -8.55 17.98 -9.72
C GLU A 703 -7.84 18.33 -8.41
N ILE A 704 -6.61 17.83 -8.24
CA ILE A 704 -5.86 17.98 -6.98
C ILE A 704 -4.43 18.39 -7.23
N GLN A 705 -3.99 19.45 -6.55
CA GLN A 705 -2.59 19.86 -6.49
C GLN A 705 -1.99 19.62 -5.11
N VAL A 706 -0.74 19.14 -5.11
CA VAL A 706 0.05 18.87 -3.90
C VAL A 706 1.41 19.56 -3.98
N PRO A 707 2.04 19.91 -2.84
CA PRO A 707 3.42 20.38 -2.84
C PRO A 707 4.36 19.34 -3.44
N VAL A 708 5.31 19.74 -4.28
CA VAL A 708 6.26 18.81 -4.92
C VAL A 708 7.04 17.98 -3.88
N ASN A 709 7.39 18.60 -2.74
CA ASN A 709 8.08 17.94 -1.64
C ASN A 709 7.48 18.33 -0.29
N VAL A 710 7.49 17.39 0.65
CA VAL A 710 7.20 17.59 2.06
C VAL A 710 8.38 17.08 2.88
N THR A 711 8.79 17.85 3.89
CA THR A 711 9.85 17.44 4.82
C THR A 711 9.24 17.07 6.15
N ILE A 712 9.47 15.83 6.61
CA ILE A 712 9.26 15.45 8.01
C ILE A 712 10.51 15.88 8.78
N PRO A 713 10.43 16.86 9.71
CA PRO A 713 11.61 17.37 10.41
C PRO A 713 12.33 16.32 11.25
N ALA A 714 13.62 16.55 11.52
CA ALA A 714 14.35 15.77 12.54
C ALA A 714 13.66 15.96 13.91
N GLY A 715 13.49 14.86 14.64
CA GLY A 715 12.76 14.79 15.91
C GLY A 715 11.24 14.58 15.76
N SER A 716 10.70 14.59 14.55
CA SER A 716 9.25 14.45 14.29
C SER A 716 8.92 13.13 13.58
N ALA A 717 7.88 12.43 14.05
CA ALA A 717 7.39 11.20 13.44
C ALA A 717 6.47 11.44 12.23
N SER A 718 5.91 12.63 12.08
CA SER A 718 4.99 12.97 10.99
C SER A 718 5.09 14.44 10.59
N ALA A 719 4.58 14.75 9.40
CA ALA A 719 4.34 16.11 8.93
C ALA A 719 2.99 16.17 8.19
N THR A 720 2.31 17.29 8.31
CA THR A 720 1.11 17.61 7.54
C THR A 720 1.43 18.63 6.45
N PHE A 721 0.65 18.63 5.39
CA PHE A 721 0.77 19.58 4.29
C PHE A 721 -0.61 19.85 3.66
N PRO A 722 -0.83 21.06 3.13
CA PRO A 722 -2.08 21.40 2.47
C PRO A 722 -2.21 20.65 1.12
N ILE A 723 -3.44 20.30 0.77
CA ILE A 723 -3.83 19.75 -0.52
C ILE A 723 -4.84 20.73 -1.11
N ASP A 724 -4.53 21.24 -2.31
CA ASP A 724 -5.37 22.19 -3.00
C ASP A 724 -6.34 21.41 -3.90
N ILE A 725 -7.63 21.67 -3.74
CA ILE A 725 -8.68 21.10 -4.58
C ILE A 725 -9.06 22.15 -5.62
N ILE A 726 -9.16 21.72 -6.87
CA ILE A 726 -9.40 22.59 -8.02
C ILE A 726 -10.84 22.38 -8.47
N ASP A 727 -11.59 23.48 -8.53
CA ASP A 727 -12.93 23.55 -9.12
C ASP A 727 -12.75 23.85 -10.61
N ASP A 728 -13.13 22.90 -11.46
CA ASP A 728 -12.93 22.99 -12.91
C ASP A 728 -14.19 23.45 -13.68
N ASN A 729 -15.31 23.58 -12.98
CA ASN A 729 -16.64 23.95 -13.47
C ASN A 729 -17.19 22.96 -14.53
N VAL A 730 -16.79 21.69 -14.48
CA VAL A 730 -17.26 20.64 -15.36
C VAL A 730 -18.00 19.58 -14.55
N LEU A 731 -19.30 19.40 -14.83
CA LEU A 731 -20.09 18.31 -14.24
C LEU A 731 -19.68 16.95 -14.84
N ASP A 732 -18.62 16.34 -14.34
CA ASP A 732 -18.08 15.08 -14.83
C ASP A 732 -18.20 13.91 -13.84
N GLY A 733 -18.74 14.20 -12.65
CA GLY A 733 -19.02 13.25 -11.59
C GLY A 733 -17.85 13.08 -10.62
N THR A 734 -17.93 12.06 -9.76
CA THR A 734 -16.85 11.83 -8.78
C THR A 734 -15.56 11.38 -9.44
N GLN A 735 -14.54 12.23 -9.41
CA GLN A 735 -13.19 11.89 -9.86
C GLN A 735 -12.39 11.19 -8.76
N THR A 736 -11.66 10.12 -9.14
CA THR A 736 -10.80 9.36 -8.22
C THR A 736 -9.34 9.70 -8.49
N VAL A 737 -8.71 10.42 -7.58
CA VAL A 737 -7.31 10.87 -7.70
C VAL A 737 -6.41 10.04 -6.79
N THR A 738 -5.32 9.51 -7.33
CA THR A 738 -4.28 8.83 -6.55
C THR A 738 -3.13 9.80 -6.30
N LEU A 739 -2.87 10.09 -5.03
CA LEU A 739 -1.71 10.83 -4.58
C LEU A 739 -0.60 9.84 -4.20
N THR A 740 0.60 10.01 -4.73
CA THR A 740 1.74 9.13 -4.45
C THR A 740 2.84 9.90 -3.73
N ALA A 741 3.32 9.33 -2.64
CA ALA A 741 4.44 9.83 -1.85
C ALA A 741 5.63 8.90 -1.99
N THR A 742 6.79 9.45 -2.37
CA THR A 742 8.02 8.70 -2.61
C THR A 742 9.18 9.29 -1.83
N THR A 743 9.97 8.45 -1.19
CA THR A 743 11.21 8.86 -0.50
C THR A 743 12.29 7.81 -0.67
N THR A 744 13.56 8.19 -0.52
CA THR A 744 14.70 7.27 -0.58
C THR A 744 15.40 7.25 0.76
N VAL A 745 15.54 6.06 1.33
CA VAL A 745 16.17 5.83 2.63
C VAL A 745 17.21 4.75 2.45
N ASN A 746 18.47 5.04 2.79
CA ASN A 746 19.60 4.11 2.65
C ASN A 746 19.75 3.50 1.23
N GLY A 747 19.38 4.25 0.20
CA GLY A 747 19.41 3.77 -1.21
C GLY A 747 18.14 3.03 -1.66
N GLY A 748 17.27 2.63 -0.74
CA GLY A 748 15.98 2.01 -1.05
C GLY A 748 14.87 3.05 -1.26
N VAL A 749 14.10 2.89 -2.34
CA VAL A 749 12.90 3.72 -2.61
C VAL A 749 11.73 3.19 -1.76
N ARG A 750 10.97 4.08 -1.15
CA ARG A 750 9.75 3.80 -0.40
C ARG A 750 8.62 4.60 -1.03
N VAL A 751 7.53 3.90 -1.38
CA VAL A 751 6.36 4.49 -2.04
C VAL A 751 5.11 4.17 -1.21
N VAL A 752 4.25 5.15 -1.01
CA VAL A 752 2.90 4.98 -0.46
C VAL A 752 1.93 5.84 -1.25
N SER A 753 0.70 5.39 -1.41
CA SER A 753 -0.35 6.17 -2.10
C SER A 753 -1.57 6.36 -1.22
N ALA A 754 -2.26 7.48 -1.41
CA ALA A 754 -3.58 7.75 -0.87
C ALA A 754 -4.56 8.00 -2.03
N ILE A 755 -5.76 7.43 -1.96
CA ILE A 755 -6.82 7.66 -2.94
C ILE A 755 -7.77 8.71 -2.37
N VAL A 756 -8.07 9.74 -3.15
CA VAL A 756 -8.99 10.83 -2.80
C VAL A 756 -10.12 10.86 -3.83
N ASN A 757 -11.36 10.87 -3.37
CA ASN A 757 -12.52 11.07 -4.22
C ASN A 757 -12.91 12.55 -4.18
N VAL A 758 -12.83 13.22 -5.34
CA VAL A 758 -13.29 14.60 -5.53
C VAL A 758 -14.73 14.56 -6.04
N LEU A 759 -15.63 15.24 -5.34
CA LEU A 759 -17.06 15.29 -5.65
C LEU A 759 -17.39 16.57 -6.43
N ASP A 760 -18.08 16.39 -7.55
CA ASP A 760 -18.74 17.42 -8.38
C ASP A 760 -19.50 18.49 -7.54
N HIS A 761 -19.44 19.75 -7.99
CA HIS A 761 -20.09 20.88 -7.36
C HIS A 761 -20.55 21.97 -8.38
N GLU A 762 -21.44 21.63 -9.32
CA GLU A 762 -22.06 22.60 -10.23
C GLU A 762 -23.43 23.09 -9.75
N THR A 763 -23.73 24.39 -9.95
CA THR A 763 -25.06 24.98 -9.73
C THR A 763 -25.67 25.51 -11.04
N LEU A 764 -27.00 25.53 -11.14
CA LEU A 764 -27.69 26.30 -12.18
C LEU A 764 -27.64 27.79 -11.83
N SER A 765 -27.53 28.66 -12.83
CA SER A 765 -27.58 30.13 -12.62
C SER A 765 -28.92 30.73 -13.05
N PHE A 766 -29.34 31.79 -12.35
CA PHE A 766 -30.62 32.48 -12.55
C PHE A 766 -30.44 33.90 -13.12
N GLU A 767 -31.34 34.29 -14.02
CA GLU A 767 -31.56 35.68 -14.43
C GLU A 767 -33.07 35.93 -14.52
N ILE A 768 -33.59 36.87 -13.71
CA ILE A 768 -35.03 37.22 -13.66
C ILE A 768 -35.23 38.62 -14.23
N THR A 769 -36.15 38.80 -15.18
CA THR A 769 -36.44 40.09 -15.81
C THR A 769 -37.95 40.31 -16.03
N PRO A 770 -38.54 41.41 -15.51
CA PRO A 770 -37.98 42.31 -14.50
C PRO A 770 -37.83 41.64 -13.13
N ALA A 771 -36.96 42.16 -12.27
CA ALA A 771 -36.72 41.63 -10.91
C ALA A 771 -37.83 42.00 -9.89
N SER A 772 -38.79 42.82 -10.32
CA SER A 772 -39.98 43.16 -9.56
C SER A 772 -41.18 43.29 -10.52
N ILE A 773 -42.34 42.81 -10.10
CA ILE A 773 -43.61 42.82 -10.82
C ILE A 773 -44.71 43.35 -9.92
N HIS A 774 -45.81 43.82 -10.50
CA HIS A 774 -47.03 44.16 -9.77
C HIS A 774 -47.98 42.96 -9.80
N GLU A 775 -48.72 42.69 -8.72
CA GLU A 775 -49.58 41.50 -8.64
C GLU A 775 -50.72 41.50 -9.70
N ASP A 776 -51.15 42.69 -10.16
CA ASP A 776 -52.17 42.85 -11.21
C ASP A 776 -51.62 42.66 -12.65
N ALA A 777 -50.31 42.42 -12.81
CA ALA A 777 -49.65 42.31 -14.12
C ALA A 777 -50.14 41.09 -14.93
N GLY A 778 -50.71 40.09 -14.25
CA GLY A 778 -51.26 38.88 -14.85
C GLY A 778 -50.21 38.01 -15.54
N GLN A 779 -50.60 37.37 -16.65
CA GLN A 779 -49.74 36.41 -17.35
C GLN A 779 -48.50 37.04 -18.00
N ASN A 780 -47.36 36.35 -17.90
CA ASN A 780 -46.04 36.77 -18.39
C ASN A 780 -45.53 38.08 -17.76
N ALA A 781 -45.79 38.27 -16.47
CA ALA A 781 -45.31 39.42 -15.70
C ALA A 781 -43.77 39.50 -15.64
N ALA A 782 -43.08 38.35 -15.57
CA ALA A 782 -41.63 38.26 -15.68
C ALA A 782 -41.17 37.02 -16.46
N THR A 783 -39.89 36.98 -16.81
CA THR A 783 -39.20 35.84 -17.42
C THR A 783 -38.01 35.43 -16.56
N VAL A 784 -37.91 34.14 -16.28
CA VAL A 784 -36.74 33.52 -15.64
C VAL A 784 -35.94 32.80 -16.70
N LYS A 785 -34.65 33.08 -16.79
CA LYS A 785 -33.67 32.34 -17.58
C LYS A 785 -32.79 31.53 -16.63
N LEU A 786 -32.76 30.22 -16.84
CA LEU A 786 -31.78 29.31 -16.23
C LEU A 786 -30.66 29.04 -17.22
N THR A 787 -29.42 28.98 -16.73
CA THR A 787 -28.25 28.58 -17.54
C THR A 787 -27.53 27.41 -16.85
N ARG A 788 -27.10 26.42 -17.64
CA ARG A 788 -26.34 25.23 -17.22
C ARG A 788 -24.96 25.20 -17.90
N PHE A 789 -23.99 24.50 -17.32
CA PHE A 789 -22.63 24.42 -17.87
C PHE A 789 -22.52 23.36 -18.98
N GLU A 790 -23.07 22.17 -18.77
CA GLU A 790 -23.05 21.09 -19.76
C GLU A 790 -24.22 21.21 -20.75
N THR A 791 -24.04 20.79 -22.00
CA THR A 791 -25.13 20.83 -22.99
C THR A 791 -25.51 19.45 -23.50
N ILE A 792 -25.14 18.38 -22.78
CA ILE A 792 -25.36 17.00 -23.22
C ILE A 792 -26.65 16.46 -22.59
N GLY A 793 -27.54 15.96 -23.42
CA GLY A 793 -28.81 15.36 -23.01
C GLY A 793 -29.84 16.37 -22.55
N ASP A 794 -31.07 15.89 -22.48
CA ASP A 794 -32.19 16.64 -21.89
C ASP A 794 -32.01 16.69 -20.36
N LEU A 795 -32.07 17.88 -19.76
CA LEU A 795 -32.06 18.07 -18.30
C LEU A 795 -33.40 18.61 -17.84
N VAL A 796 -34.11 17.83 -17.03
CA VAL A 796 -35.37 18.25 -16.38
C VAL A 796 -35.03 18.92 -15.06
N VAL A 797 -35.42 20.18 -14.92
CA VAL A 797 -35.30 20.96 -13.69
C VAL A 797 -36.66 21.02 -13.02
N THR A 798 -36.71 20.65 -11.74
CA THR A 798 -37.87 20.84 -10.88
C THR A 798 -37.79 22.23 -10.26
N LEU A 799 -38.89 22.96 -10.35
CA LEU A 799 -38.99 24.32 -9.85
C LEU A 799 -39.95 24.35 -8.65
N SER A 800 -39.61 25.17 -7.65
CA SER A 800 -40.52 25.49 -6.55
C SER A 800 -40.61 27.00 -6.36
N ASN A 801 -41.79 27.43 -5.90
CA ASN A 801 -42.12 28.80 -5.57
C ASN A 801 -42.48 28.87 -4.07
N SER A 802 -41.84 29.77 -3.31
CA SER A 802 -42.15 29.97 -1.89
C SER A 802 -43.51 30.60 -1.62
N ALA A 803 -44.11 31.32 -2.59
CA ALA A 803 -45.40 31.99 -2.43
C ALA A 803 -46.30 31.81 -3.67
N PRO A 804 -47.00 30.67 -3.80
CA PRO A 804 -47.91 30.40 -4.92
C PRO A 804 -49.18 31.25 -4.95
N SER A 805 -49.48 32.00 -3.88
CA SER A 805 -50.53 33.01 -3.84
C SER A 805 -50.17 34.26 -4.64
N GLU A 806 -48.88 34.62 -4.71
CA GLU A 806 -48.41 35.88 -5.32
C GLU A 806 -48.06 35.74 -6.81
N LEU A 807 -47.52 34.59 -7.17
CA LEU A 807 -47.16 34.29 -8.56
C LEU A 807 -47.24 32.80 -8.82
N SER A 808 -47.34 32.44 -10.09
CA SER A 808 -47.28 31.05 -10.54
C SER A 808 -46.17 30.86 -11.58
N ILE A 809 -45.53 29.69 -11.49
CA ILE A 809 -44.47 29.22 -12.37
C ILE A 809 -44.76 27.77 -12.77
N PRO A 810 -44.21 27.27 -13.89
CA PRO A 810 -44.28 25.84 -14.18
C PRO A 810 -43.56 25.03 -13.11
N SER A 811 -44.05 23.81 -12.82
CA SER A 811 -43.42 22.91 -11.86
C SER A 811 -42.12 22.27 -12.38
N THR A 812 -41.93 22.26 -13.69
CA THR A 812 -40.68 21.82 -14.34
C THR A 812 -40.35 22.64 -15.57
N VAL A 813 -39.06 22.72 -15.89
CA VAL A 813 -38.56 23.22 -17.17
C VAL A 813 -37.47 22.28 -17.68
N THR A 814 -37.44 22.05 -19.00
CA THR A 814 -36.48 21.10 -19.60
C THR A 814 -35.50 21.86 -20.48
N PHE A 815 -34.20 21.70 -20.22
CA PHE A 815 -33.16 22.03 -21.18
C PHE A 815 -33.12 20.93 -22.24
N PRO A 816 -33.37 21.23 -23.53
CA PRO A 816 -33.15 20.25 -24.60
C PRO A 816 -31.66 19.92 -24.76
N ASP A 817 -31.36 18.74 -25.28
CA ASP A 817 -30.02 18.37 -25.73
C ASP A 817 -29.40 19.47 -26.61
N GLY A 818 -28.17 19.87 -26.28
CA GLY A 818 -27.42 20.96 -26.91
C GLY A 818 -27.72 22.37 -26.39
N ALA A 819 -28.72 22.57 -25.53
CA ALA A 819 -29.05 23.90 -25.00
C ALA A 819 -28.27 24.22 -23.72
N ASP A 820 -27.71 25.43 -23.65
CA ASP A 820 -27.02 25.98 -22.47
C ASP A 820 -27.95 26.80 -21.56
N SER A 821 -29.12 27.17 -22.05
CA SER A 821 -30.08 28.00 -21.35
C SER A 821 -31.52 27.61 -21.68
N VAL A 822 -32.42 27.82 -20.72
CA VAL A 822 -33.86 27.68 -20.90
C VAL A 822 -34.59 28.79 -20.18
N THR A 823 -35.71 29.25 -20.74
CA THR A 823 -36.52 30.33 -20.17
C THR A 823 -37.93 29.85 -19.88
N PHE A 824 -38.54 30.37 -18.83
CA PHE A 824 -39.97 30.21 -18.55
C PHE A 824 -40.58 31.53 -18.06
N SER A 825 -41.89 31.67 -18.28
CA SER A 825 -42.66 32.83 -17.83
C SER A 825 -43.07 32.69 -16.36
N VAL A 826 -43.13 33.82 -15.68
CA VAL A 826 -43.74 33.99 -14.36
C VAL A 826 -45.04 34.75 -14.55
N ASP A 827 -46.15 34.20 -14.05
CA ASP A 827 -47.46 34.84 -14.08
C ASP A 827 -47.74 35.44 -12.69
N ALA A 828 -48.10 36.72 -12.61
CA ALA A 828 -48.55 37.33 -11.35
C ALA A 828 -49.95 36.83 -11.00
N VAL A 829 -50.23 36.67 -9.71
CA VAL A 829 -51.52 36.24 -9.18
C VAL A 829 -52.04 37.34 -8.26
N ASP A 830 -53.10 38.01 -8.67
CA ASP A 830 -53.82 39.02 -7.87
C ASP A 830 -54.74 38.31 -6.87
N ASP A 831 -54.43 38.44 -5.57
CA ASP A 831 -55.07 37.67 -4.52
C ASP A 831 -56.10 38.48 -3.68
N ASN A 832 -56.25 39.78 -3.98
CA ASN A 832 -57.10 40.73 -3.27
C ASN A 832 -56.80 40.82 -1.75
N VAL A 833 -55.57 40.56 -1.33
CA VAL A 833 -55.10 40.66 0.04
C VAL A 833 -53.98 41.68 0.14
N ARG A 834 -54.26 42.76 0.87
CA ARG A 834 -53.26 43.76 1.16
C ARG A 834 -52.18 43.26 2.11
N ASP A 835 -51.06 42.83 1.57
CA ASP A 835 -49.96 42.25 2.34
C ASP A 835 -48.61 42.95 2.10
N GLY A 836 -48.53 43.86 1.12
CA GLY A 836 -47.37 44.70 0.84
C GLY A 836 -46.36 44.07 -0.13
N LEU A 837 -45.12 44.58 -0.14
CA LEU A 837 -44.09 44.05 -1.04
C LEU A 837 -43.70 42.62 -0.62
N GLN A 838 -44.05 41.62 -1.42
CA GLN A 838 -43.67 40.23 -1.18
C GLN A 838 -42.39 39.87 -1.94
N THR A 839 -41.37 39.38 -1.26
CA THR A 839 -40.18 38.81 -1.91
C THR A 839 -40.35 37.31 -2.06
N VAL A 840 -40.53 36.85 -3.29
CA VAL A 840 -40.79 35.47 -3.63
C VAL A 840 -39.51 34.75 -4.06
N THR A 841 -39.21 33.60 -3.46
CA THR A 841 -38.05 32.78 -3.81
C THR A 841 -38.43 31.67 -4.80
N ILE A 842 -37.74 31.64 -5.94
CA ILE A 842 -37.83 30.58 -6.95
C ILE A 842 -36.61 29.69 -6.80
N SER A 843 -36.81 28.40 -6.52
CA SER A 843 -35.72 27.42 -6.42
C SER A 843 -35.73 26.45 -7.59
N ALA A 844 -34.54 26.04 -8.01
CA ALA A 844 -34.32 25.06 -9.07
C ALA A 844 -33.50 23.88 -8.54
N VAL A 845 -34.00 22.67 -8.79
CA VAL A 845 -33.33 21.42 -8.46
C VAL A 845 -33.26 20.57 -9.72
N ALA A 846 -32.07 20.08 -10.04
CA ALA A 846 -31.85 19.24 -11.21
C ALA A 846 -30.93 18.08 -10.86
N PHE A 847 -31.10 16.96 -11.56
CA PHE A 847 -30.26 15.78 -11.34
C PHE A 847 -28.78 16.13 -11.56
N ARG A 848 -27.92 15.80 -10.57
CA ARG A 848 -26.48 16.08 -10.49
C ARG A 848 -26.06 17.54 -10.24
N TYR A 849 -26.97 18.51 -10.28
CA TYR A 849 -26.66 19.88 -9.87
C TYR A 849 -26.95 20.10 -8.38
N GLN A 850 -26.14 20.93 -7.74
CA GLN A 850 -26.49 21.57 -6.48
C GLN A 850 -27.70 22.49 -6.68
N SER A 851 -28.60 22.51 -5.70
CA SER A 851 -29.77 23.39 -5.74
C SER A 851 -29.36 24.86 -5.68
N ASN A 852 -30.08 25.70 -6.42
CA ASN A 852 -29.88 27.14 -6.38
C ASN A 852 -31.24 27.86 -6.44
N SER A 853 -31.27 29.14 -6.04
CA SER A 853 -32.49 29.93 -6.01
C SER A 853 -32.25 31.41 -6.36
N ALA A 854 -33.31 32.11 -6.74
CA ALA A 854 -33.32 33.55 -6.95
C ALA A 854 -34.64 34.15 -6.46
N THR A 855 -34.64 35.46 -6.18
CA THR A 855 -35.81 36.16 -5.64
C THR A 855 -36.41 37.14 -6.66
N ILE A 856 -37.73 37.30 -6.63
CA ILE A 856 -38.49 38.32 -7.37
C ILE A 856 -39.43 39.04 -6.40
N ASP A 857 -39.50 40.37 -6.48
CA ASP A 857 -40.40 41.15 -5.65
C ASP A 857 -41.77 41.33 -6.33
N VAL A 858 -42.86 41.12 -5.61
CA VAL A 858 -44.25 41.32 -6.06
C VAL A 858 -44.82 42.52 -5.30
N GLU A 859 -45.18 43.57 -6.03
CA GLU A 859 -45.78 44.81 -5.52
C GLU A 859 -47.31 44.68 -5.43
N ASP A 860 -47.82 44.93 -4.23
CA ASP A 860 -49.23 45.01 -3.77
C ASP A 860 -50.09 46.07 -4.51
N SER A 861 -51.37 45.75 -4.77
CA SER A 861 -52.27 46.47 -5.68
C SER A 861 -53.78 46.38 -5.35
N GLU A 862 -54.25 46.84 -4.19
CA GLU A 862 -55.69 46.94 -3.93
C GLU A 862 -56.33 48.31 -4.20
N ILE A 863 -57.64 48.30 -4.51
CA ILE A 863 -58.43 49.51 -4.77
C ILE A 863 -59.72 49.59 -3.92
N ILE A 864 -60.16 50.82 -3.65
CA ILE A 864 -61.50 51.11 -3.14
C ILE A 864 -62.47 51.16 -4.31
N HIS A 865 -63.46 50.27 -4.30
CA HIS A 865 -64.63 50.32 -5.17
C HIS A 865 -65.69 51.26 -4.60
N VAL A 866 -66.22 52.12 -5.47
CA VAL A 866 -67.37 52.97 -5.19
C VAL A 866 -68.40 52.59 -6.25
N ASP A 867 -69.51 51.97 -5.86
CA ASP A 867 -70.56 51.52 -6.78
C ASP A 867 -71.90 52.14 -6.40
N VAL A 868 -72.63 52.70 -7.36
CA VAL A 868 -74.01 53.15 -7.13
C VAL A 868 -74.98 51.99 -7.36
N VAL A 869 -75.72 51.60 -6.32
CA VAL A 869 -76.58 50.39 -6.30
C VAL A 869 -77.72 50.43 -7.34
N ALA A 870 -78.10 51.62 -7.83
CA ALA A 870 -79.01 51.81 -8.94
C ALA A 870 -78.51 52.93 -9.88
N ASP A 871 -78.34 52.61 -11.16
CA ASP A 871 -77.79 53.48 -12.21
C ASP A 871 -78.79 54.54 -12.73
N LYS A 872 -80.09 54.36 -12.41
CA LYS A 872 -81.18 55.29 -12.72
C LYS A 872 -82.19 55.38 -11.59
N ILE A 873 -82.42 56.60 -11.10
CA ILE A 873 -83.42 56.87 -10.06
C ILE A 873 -84.46 57.89 -10.55
N SER A 874 -85.70 57.72 -10.08
CA SER A 874 -86.86 58.59 -10.36
C SER A 874 -87.01 59.62 -9.22
N GLU A 875 -87.34 60.87 -9.55
CA GLU A 875 -87.44 61.99 -8.58
C GLU A 875 -88.46 61.75 -7.43
N ALA A 876 -89.50 60.94 -7.67
CA ALA A 876 -90.54 60.61 -6.69
C ALA A 876 -90.20 59.42 -5.76
N ALA A 877 -89.04 58.77 -5.92
CA ALA A 877 -88.69 57.56 -5.18
C ALA A 877 -88.32 57.80 -3.70
N GLY A 878 -88.19 59.06 -3.29
CA GLY A 878 -87.90 59.47 -1.91
C GLY A 878 -86.41 59.37 -1.54
N PRO A 879 -86.04 59.84 -0.32
CA PRO A 879 -84.64 60.00 0.11
C PRO A 879 -83.81 58.71 0.20
N ALA A 880 -84.43 57.53 0.17
CA ALA A 880 -83.76 56.21 0.21
C ALA A 880 -83.75 55.47 -1.14
N ALA A 881 -83.92 56.18 -2.26
CA ALA A 881 -84.11 55.57 -3.58
C ALA A 881 -82.92 54.77 -4.13
N THR A 882 -81.70 55.07 -3.67
CA THR A 882 -80.48 54.29 -3.99
C THR A 882 -79.43 54.49 -2.89
N GLN A 883 -78.42 53.62 -2.87
CA GLN A 883 -77.30 53.66 -1.95
C GLN A 883 -75.99 53.68 -2.74
N VAL A 884 -74.97 54.31 -2.18
CA VAL A 884 -73.59 54.11 -2.61
C VAL A 884 -73.02 52.98 -1.78
N LYS A 885 -72.62 51.91 -2.46
CA LYS A 885 -71.81 50.86 -1.87
C LYS A 885 -70.36 51.31 -1.97
N VAL A 886 -69.71 51.44 -0.82
CA VAL A 886 -68.26 51.56 -0.75
C VAL A 886 -67.74 50.22 -0.30
N SER A 887 -66.94 49.58 -1.14
CA SER A 887 -66.28 48.32 -0.82
C SER A 887 -64.80 48.41 -1.09
N ARG A 888 -64.06 47.66 -0.29
CA ARG A 888 -62.65 47.39 -0.49
C ARG A 888 -62.51 46.16 -1.38
N SER A 889 -61.53 46.15 -2.30
CA SER A 889 -61.09 44.89 -2.89
C SER A 889 -60.39 44.02 -1.84
N ASP A 890 -59.68 44.63 -0.86
CA ASP A 890 -59.07 43.92 0.26
C ASP A 890 -60.13 43.30 1.20
N THR A 891 -60.27 41.97 1.18
CA THR A 891 -61.29 41.26 2.01
C THR A 891 -60.83 41.02 3.46
N ALA A 892 -59.56 41.30 3.75
CA ALA A 892 -58.87 40.95 4.99
C ALA A 892 -59.04 41.96 6.16
N GLY A 893 -59.42 43.22 5.89
CA GLY A 893 -59.53 44.28 6.91
C GLY A 893 -58.27 45.17 6.98
N PRO A 894 -58.33 46.43 7.48
CA PRO A 894 -57.14 47.29 7.54
C PRO A 894 -56.30 46.97 8.80
N PHE A 895 -55.06 46.56 8.57
CA PHE A 895 -54.10 46.14 9.61
C PHE A 895 -53.24 47.32 10.08
N ASP A 896 -53.58 47.90 11.23
CA ASP A 896 -52.96 49.17 11.69
C ASP A 896 -51.91 49.01 12.81
N TYR A 897 -51.66 47.79 13.32
CA TYR A 897 -50.50 47.53 14.18
C TYR A 897 -50.09 46.05 14.22
N VAL A 898 -48.78 45.84 14.29
CA VAL A 898 -48.12 44.53 14.40
C VAL A 898 -47.77 44.25 15.87
N THR A 899 -48.02 43.03 16.34
CA THR A 899 -47.67 42.57 17.69
C THR A 899 -46.99 41.19 17.63
N THR A 900 -45.76 41.09 18.10
CA THR A 900 -45.03 39.81 18.24
C THR A 900 -45.18 39.24 19.65
N GLN A 901 -45.59 37.98 19.80
CA GLN A 901 -45.76 37.28 21.07
C GLN A 901 -45.20 35.85 21.01
N THR A 902 -44.53 35.40 22.07
CA THR A 902 -44.06 34.01 22.19
C THR A 902 -44.90 33.25 23.21
N PHE A 903 -45.37 32.07 22.81
CA PHE A 903 -46.09 31.11 23.65
C PHE A 903 -45.25 29.84 23.77
N THR A 904 -45.09 29.32 24.98
CA THR A 904 -44.15 28.22 25.25
C THR A 904 -44.82 27.10 26.03
N ASN A 905 -44.52 25.86 25.65
CA ASN A 905 -44.74 24.68 26.47
C ASN A 905 -43.38 24.06 26.86
N PRO A 906 -42.95 24.21 28.12
CA PRO A 906 -41.65 23.70 28.59
C PRO A 906 -41.72 22.26 29.12
N ASP A 907 -42.88 21.61 29.10
CA ASP A 907 -43.06 20.28 29.68
C ASP A 907 -42.34 19.22 28.82
N ILE A 908 -41.72 18.25 29.49
CA ILE A 908 -41.02 17.12 28.86
C ILE A 908 -42.01 15.96 28.68
N PHE A 909 -42.08 15.41 27.48
CA PHE A 909 -42.93 14.27 27.14
C PHE A 909 -42.09 13.16 26.51
N GLY A 910 -42.25 11.92 27.00
CA GLY A 910 -41.72 10.76 26.29
C GLY A 910 -42.47 10.54 24.98
N ILE A 911 -41.74 10.28 23.91
CA ILE A 911 -42.29 9.90 22.60
C ILE A 911 -42.58 8.40 22.65
N PRO A 912 -43.84 7.97 22.46
CA PRO A 912 -44.18 6.55 22.44
C PRO A 912 -43.60 5.87 21.20
N ASP A 913 -42.81 4.83 21.40
CA ASP A 913 -42.28 3.92 20.35
C ASP A 913 -43.41 3.41 19.44
N ASN A 914 -43.26 3.58 18.13
CA ASN A 914 -44.29 3.32 17.11
C ASN A 914 -45.68 3.88 17.48
N GLY A 915 -45.72 5.17 17.81
CA GLY A 915 -46.88 5.82 18.40
C GLY A 915 -46.99 7.30 18.09
N THR A 916 -47.99 7.96 18.69
CA THR A 916 -48.23 9.39 18.47
C THR A 916 -48.35 10.12 19.80
N LEU A 917 -47.60 11.21 19.93
CA LEU A 917 -47.67 12.18 21.00
C LEU A 917 -48.35 13.47 20.52
N TYR A 918 -49.20 14.05 21.36
CA TYR A 918 -49.74 15.40 21.17
C TYR A 918 -49.32 16.28 22.35
N SER A 919 -48.67 17.40 22.06
CA SER A 919 -48.38 18.47 23.01
C SER A 919 -49.14 19.74 22.60
N GLN A 920 -49.59 20.54 23.57
CA GLN A 920 -50.48 21.69 23.28
C GLN A 920 -49.95 23.02 23.81
N ILE A 921 -50.30 24.11 23.13
CA ILE A 921 -50.17 25.49 23.59
C ILE A 921 -51.52 26.19 23.41
N ILE A 922 -51.96 26.99 24.40
CA ILE A 922 -53.23 27.73 24.33
C ILE A 922 -52.92 29.22 24.17
N VAL A 923 -53.44 29.82 23.10
CA VAL A 923 -53.37 31.26 22.83
C VAL A 923 -54.67 31.94 23.29
N PRO A 924 -54.60 32.98 24.16
CA PRO A 924 -55.78 33.65 24.70
C PRO A 924 -56.54 34.48 23.65
N ALA A 925 -57.80 34.85 23.95
CA ALA A 925 -58.66 35.60 23.03
C ALA A 925 -58.14 37.02 22.74
N GLN A 926 -57.83 37.29 21.47
CA GLN A 926 -57.43 38.58 20.93
C GLN A 926 -57.98 38.74 19.50
N ALA A 927 -58.40 39.95 19.11
CA ALA A 927 -58.83 40.23 17.74
C ALA A 927 -57.60 40.56 16.87
N SER A 928 -56.97 39.52 16.31
CA SER A 928 -55.80 39.64 15.44
C SER A 928 -55.76 38.56 14.34
N ARG A 929 -54.81 38.68 13.41
CA ARG A 929 -54.46 37.69 12.37
C ARG A 929 -52.97 37.43 12.35
N ILE A 930 -52.56 36.20 12.08
CA ILE A 930 -51.15 35.83 11.97
C ILE A 930 -50.56 36.44 10.70
N THR A 931 -49.36 37.02 10.80
CA THR A 931 -48.56 37.48 9.65
C THR A 931 -47.21 36.80 9.55
N ASP A 932 -46.71 36.26 10.66
CA ASP A 932 -45.52 35.42 10.70
C ASP A 932 -45.60 34.43 11.87
N LEU A 933 -45.04 33.24 11.70
CA LEU A 933 -44.98 32.20 12.72
C LEU A 933 -43.65 31.46 12.67
N ASN A 934 -42.92 31.52 13.78
CA ASN A 934 -41.72 30.74 14.01
C ASN A 934 -41.97 29.66 15.08
N VAL A 935 -41.50 28.43 14.87
CA VAL A 935 -41.67 27.32 15.82
C VAL A 935 -40.32 26.85 16.33
N THR A 936 -40.08 26.91 17.63
CA THR A 936 -38.88 26.33 18.24
C THR A 936 -39.19 24.96 18.83
N VAL A 937 -38.40 23.95 18.48
CA VAL A 937 -38.55 22.58 19.00
C VAL A 937 -37.24 22.06 19.61
N ASN A 938 -37.36 21.24 20.65
CA ASN A 938 -36.24 20.56 21.29
C ASN A 938 -36.59 19.08 21.46
N PHE A 939 -35.80 18.21 20.83
CA PHE A 939 -36.01 16.77 20.87
C PHE A 939 -34.71 16.03 21.20
N LYS A 940 -34.87 14.87 21.82
CA LYS A 940 -33.83 13.85 21.90
C LYS A 940 -34.44 12.52 21.45
N HIS A 941 -33.90 11.89 20.42
CA HIS A 941 -34.38 10.60 19.88
C HIS A 941 -33.21 9.74 19.45
N GLU A 942 -33.26 8.43 19.66
CA GLU A 942 -32.18 7.50 19.28
C GLU A 942 -31.92 7.48 17.76
N TRP A 943 -32.98 7.65 16.97
CA TRP A 943 -32.89 7.88 15.53
C TRP A 943 -33.90 8.95 15.09
N LEU A 944 -33.43 10.12 14.64
CA LEU A 944 -34.33 11.21 14.23
C LEU A 944 -35.10 10.93 12.93
N GLY A 945 -34.67 9.89 12.20
CA GLY A 945 -35.33 9.43 10.98
C GLY A 945 -36.66 8.74 11.22
N ASP A 946 -37.02 8.40 12.47
CA ASP A 946 -38.33 7.79 12.76
C ASP A 946 -39.42 8.84 13.07
N LEU A 947 -39.06 10.13 13.16
CA LEU A 947 -39.96 11.18 13.62
C LEU A 947 -40.62 11.96 12.47
N ASP A 948 -41.95 11.93 12.47
CA ASP A 948 -42.80 12.86 11.71
C ASP A 948 -43.44 13.90 12.64
N VAL A 949 -43.13 15.17 12.43
CA VAL A 949 -43.60 16.25 13.28
C VAL A 949 -44.48 17.23 12.51
N PHE A 950 -45.65 17.52 13.07
CA PHE A 950 -46.67 18.38 12.49
C PHE A 950 -47.13 19.45 13.48
N LEU A 951 -47.48 20.63 12.96
CA LEU A 951 -48.17 21.67 13.72
C LEU A 951 -49.62 21.77 13.26
N ILE A 952 -50.56 21.86 14.20
CA ILE A 952 -52.00 21.96 13.93
C ILE A 952 -52.56 23.24 14.60
N SER A 953 -53.18 24.11 13.80
CA SER A 953 -53.84 25.33 14.29
C SER A 953 -55.20 25.05 14.93
N PRO A 954 -55.76 26.01 15.70
CA PRO A 954 -57.12 25.90 16.26
C PRO A 954 -58.23 25.74 15.20
N ASN A 955 -57.98 26.18 13.96
CA ASN A 955 -58.90 26.01 12.83
C ASN A 955 -58.79 24.63 12.17
N GLY A 956 -57.81 23.81 12.57
CA GLY A 956 -57.59 22.46 12.05
C GLY A 956 -56.62 22.38 10.87
N THR A 957 -55.99 23.49 10.47
CA THR A 957 -54.92 23.49 9.47
C THR A 957 -53.71 22.75 10.03
N GLN A 958 -53.19 21.77 9.28
CA GLN A 958 -52.02 20.97 9.67
C GLN A 958 -50.91 21.17 8.64
N ILE A 959 -49.71 21.48 9.11
CA ILE A 959 -48.50 21.50 8.27
C ILE A 959 -47.47 20.50 8.78
N THR A 960 -46.66 20.00 7.86
CA THR A 960 -45.49 19.17 8.16
C THR A 960 -44.28 20.05 8.48
N LEU A 961 -43.76 19.94 9.70
CA LEU A 961 -42.54 20.63 10.10
C LEU A 961 -41.30 19.89 9.56
N PHE A 962 -41.25 18.58 9.74
CA PHE A 962 -40.29 17.67 9.12
C PHE A 962 -40.75 16.21 9.25
N THR A 963 -40.25 15.35 8.36
CA THR A 963 -40.37 13.89 8.39
C THR A 963 -38.97 13.29 8.16
N ASP A 964 -38.68 12.11 8.71
CA ASP A 964 -37.52 11.29 8.31
C ASP A 964 -36.15 12.01 8.27
N LEU A 965 -35.75 12.73 9.32
CA LEU A 965 -34.43 13.40 9.32
C LEU A 965 -33.26 12.38 9.29
N LEU A 966 -32.66 12.17 8.10
CA LEU A 966 -31.62 11.15 7.80
C LEU A 966 -30.22 11.50 8.36
N SER A 967 -30.14 11.91 9.61
CA SER A 967 -28.90 12.29 10.30
C SER A 967 -28.51 11.26 11.37
N SER A 968 -27.20 11.01 11.51
CA SER A 968 -26.66 10.04 12.49
C SER A 968 -26.63 10.52 13.95
N GLY A 969 -26.93 11.80 14.20
CA GLY A 969 -27.03 12.34 15.56
C GLY A 969 -28.46 12.37 16.10
N THR A 970 -28.60 12.52 17.43
CA THR A 970 -29.80 12.15 18.18
C THR A 970 -30.63 13.32 18.72
N GLN A 971 -30.32 14.57 18.36
CA GLN A 971 -30.86 15.75 19.07
C GLN A 971 -31.23 16.93 18.17
N LEU A 972 -32.32 17.61 18.52
CA LEU A 972 -32.68 18.96 18.09
C LEU A 972 -32.57 19.87 19.33
N VAL A 973 -31.73 20.90 19.27
CA VAL A 973 -31.44 21.79 20.42
C VAL A 973 -31.57 23.24 19.99
N GLY A 974 -32.60 23.91 20.47
CA GLY A 974 -32.89 25.30 20.08
C GLY A 974 -33.16 25.44 18.58
N THR A 975 -33.71 24.41 17.95
CA THR A 975 -34.02 24.41 16.52
C THR A 975 -35.22 25.30 16.27
N ILE A 976 -35.01 26.40 15.54
CA ILE A 976 -36.05 27.35 15.13
C ILE A 976 -36.45 27.01 13.70
N LEU A 977 -37.71 26.64 13.52
CA LEU A 977 -38.32 26.43 12.21
C LEU A 977 -38.98 27.74 11.77
N ASP A 978 -38.53 28.22 10.62
CA ASP A 978 -38.85 29.51 10.02
C ASP A 978 -38.74 29.38 8.50
N ASP A 979 -39.83 29.56 7.76
CA ASP A 979 -39.85 29.39 6.31
C ASP A 979 -39.11 30.48 5.54
N GLN A 980 -38.66 31.53 6.23
CA GLN A 980 -37.74 32.55 5.74
C GLN A 980 -36.26 32.12 5.85
N SER A 981 -35.94 30.96 6.41
CA SER A 981 -34.58 30.43 6.43
C SER A 981 -34.17 29.80 5.10
N SER A 982 -32.97 30.12 4.61
CA SER A 982 -32.44 29.53 3.37
C SER A 982 -31.97 28.08 3.52
N VAL A 983 -31.87 27.56 4.75
CA VAL A 983 -31.34 26.22 5.03
C VAL A 983 -32.49 25.29 5.40
N SER A 984 -32.81 24.31 4.54
CA SER A 984 -33.87 23.34 4.83
C SER A 984 -33.50 22.45 6.02
N ILE A 985 -34.46 22.17 6.90
CA ILE A 985 -34.28 21.22 7.99
C ILE A 985 -33.90 19.81 7.49
N GLN A 986 -34.32 19.45 6.27
CA GLN A 986 -33.97 18.16 5.63
C GLN A 986 -32.49 18.06 5.22
N SER A 987 -31.82 19.19 5.04
CA SER A 987 -30.40 19.27 4.68
C SER A 987 -29.47 19.46 5.88
N GLY A 988 -30.03 19.67 7.08
CA GLY A 988 -29.25 19.83 8.30
C GLY A 988 -28.73 18.50 8.84
N ALA A 989 -27.79 18.59 9.79
CA ALA A 989 -27.28 17.44 10.53
C ALA A 989 -27.37 17.68 12.04
N ALA A 990 -27.55 16.60 12.81
CA ALA A 990 -27.62 16.69 14.25
C ALA A 990 -26.24 16.95 14.90
N PRO A 991 -26.18 17.68 16.03
CA PRO A 991 -27.30 18.32 16.71
C PRO A 991 -27.82 19.51 15.91
N PHE A 992 -29.12 19.48 15.56
CA PHE A 992 -29.73 20.57 14.80
C PHE A 992 -29.82 21.76 15.76
N THR A 993 -29.10 22.83 15.43
CA THR A 993 -29.01 24.04 16.25
C THR A 993 -29.15 25.25 15.33
N GLY A 994 -29.95 26.23 15.73
CA GLY A 994 -30.21 27.42 14.92
C GLY A 994 -31.48 27.33 14.07
N ARG A 995 -31.52 28.10 12.98
CA ARG A 995 -32.75 28.40 12.22
C ARG A 995 -32.79 27.63 10.89
N PHE A 996 -33.90 26.96 10.60
CA PHE A 996 -34.09 26.10 9.42
C PHE A 996 -35.47 26.31 8.80
N ALA A 997 -35.58 26.15 7.47
CA ALA A 997 -36.87 26.10 6.81
C ALA A 997 -37.57 24.76 7.09
N PRO A 998 -38.84 24.77 7.54
CA PRO A 998 -39.63 23.54 7.67
C PRO A 998 -39.90 22.93 6.30
N GLN A 999 -40.33 21.66 6.30
CA GLN A 999 -40.65 20.92 5.08
C GLN A 999 -41.90 21.46 4.36
N GLN A 1000 -42.86 22.01 5.10
CA GLN A 1000 -43.96 22.81 4.57
C GLN A 1000 -43.94 24.20 5.22
N PRO A 1001 -44.19 25.27 4.44
CA PRO A 1001 -44.05 26.65 4.92
C PRO A 1001 -45.05 26.99 6.04
N LEU A 1002 -44.57 27.68 7.07
CA LEU A 1002 -45.38 28.14 8.21
C LEU A 1002 -46.30 29.30 7.82
N GLY A 1003 -45.96 30.05 6.76
CA GLY A 1003 -46.81 31.07 6.16
C GLY A 1003 -48.19 30.56 5.71
N THR A 1004 -48.40 29.25 5.62
CA THR A 1004 -49.73 28.64 5.44
C THR A 1004 -50.74 29.08 6.52
N PHE A 1005 -50.26 29.44 7.73
CA PHE A 1005 -51.10 29.93 8.82
C PHE A 1005 -51.35 31.43 8.79
N ASN A 1006 -50.75 32.17 7.85
CA ASN A 1006 -51.00 33.60 7.71
C ASN A 1006 -52.49 33.84 7.51
N MET A 1007 -52.97 34.95 8.05
CA MET A 1007 -54.38 35.33 8.01
C MET A 1007 -55.34 34.41 8.80
N GLU A 1008 -54.85 33.38 9.49
CA GLU A 1008 -55.65 32.66 10.48
C GLU A 1008 -55.77 33.44 11.80
N SER A 1009 -56.85 33.17 12.55
CA SER A 1009 -56.97 33.61 13.93
C SER A 1009 -56.01 32.79 14.81
N PRO A 1010 -55.08 33.40 15.56
CA PRO A 1010 -54.16 32.67 16.43
C PRO A 1010 -54.84 32.10 17.68
N VAL A 1011 -56.04 32.58 18.00
CA VAL A 1011 -56.79 32.26 19.23
C VAL A 1011 -57.23 30.80 19.26
N GLY A 1012 -56.87 30.09 20.34
CA GLY A 1012 -57.33 28.73 20.61
C GLY A 1012 -56.19 27.77 20.94
N THR A 1013 -56.48 26.48 20.81
CA THR A 1013 -55.52 25.39 21.12
C THR A 1013 -54.72 25.02 19.86
N TRP A 1014 -53.41 25.19 19.95
CA TRP A 1014 -52.45 24.68 18.97
C TRP A 1014 -51.89 23.33 19.44
N LEU A 1015 -51.72 22.40 18.50
CA LEU A 1015 -51.19 21.07 18.80
C LEU A 1015 -49.90 20.83 18.02
N LEU A 1016 -48.84 20.41 18.71
CA LEU A 1016 -47.68 19.75 18.12
C LEU A 1016 -47.93 18.25 18.16
N LYS A 1017 -48.08 17.65 16.97
CA LYS A 1017 -48.23 16.21 16.78
C LYS A 1017 -46.87 15.63 16.40
N VAL A 1018 -46.41 14.65 17.17
CA VAL A 1018 -45.15 13.93 16.94
C VAL A 1018 -45.52 12.47 16.75
N VAL A 1019 -45.21 11.91 15.58
CA VAL A 1019 -45.37 10.49 15.29
C VAL A 1019 -43.99 9.88 15.24
N ASP A 1020 -43.82 8.80 15.97
CA ASP A 1020 -42.73 7.85 15.77
C ASP A 1020 -43.33 6.70 14.96
N ASP A 1021 -42.89 6.53 13.72
CA ASP A 1021 -43.51 5.59 12.77
C ASP A 1021 -42.74 4.26 12.63
N ASN A 1022 -41.66 4.10 13.40
CA ASN A 1022 -40.85 2.90 13.45
C ASN A 1022 -40.86 2.30 14.87
N ALA A 1023 -40.46 1.03 15.00
CA ALA A 1023 -40.46 0.33 16.28
C ALA A 1023 -39.03 -0.03 16.67
N THR A 1024 -38.50 0.49 17.79
CA THR A 1024 -37.37 0.01 18.64
C THR A 1024 -36.62 1.14 19.34
N ASP A 1025 -36.72 2.36 18.84
CA ASP A 1025 -35.96 3.53 19.29
C ASP A 1025 -36.85 4.43 20.15
N PHE A 1026 -36.27 5.07 21.17
CA PHE A 1026 -37.03 5.92 22.10
C PHE A 1026 -36.54 7.37 22.07
N GLY A 1027 -37.44 8.29 22.43
CA GLY A 1027 -37.05 9.68 22.65
C GLY A 1027 -37.98 10.51 23.51
N GLU A 1028 -37.65 11.79 23.61
CA GLU A 1028 -38.29 12.79 24.46
C GLU A 1028 -38.46 14.11 23.68
N LEU A 1029 -39.65 14.69 23.72
CA LEU A 1029 -39.88 16.11 23.44
C LEU A 1029 -39.49 16.89 24.69
N LEU A 1030 -38.45 17.70 24.61
CA LEU A 1030 -37.88 18.45 25.73
C LEU A 1030 -38.53 19.83 25.94
N GLY A 1031 -39.41 20.24 25.02
CA GLY A 1031 -40.17 21.49 25.06
C GLY A 1031 -40.22 22.18 23.69
N TRP A 1032 -41.26 22.99 23.48
CA TRP A 1032 -41.45 23.73 22.23
C TRP A 1032 -42.14 25.08 22.45
N SER A 1033 -41.98 26.00 21.52
CA SER A 1033 -42.62 27.32 21.55
C SER A 1033 -43.01 27.80 20.17
N MET A 1034 -44.00 28.68 20.12
CA MET A 1034 -44.41 29.42 18.93
C MET A 1034 -44.18 30.91 19.18
N THR A 1035 -43.44 31.56 18.29
CA THR A 1035 -43.34 33.03 18.24
C THR A 1035 -44.15 33.50 17.05
N MET A 1036 -45.23 34.24 17.34
CA MET A 1036 -46.19 34.71 16.34
C MET A 1036 -46.11 36.21 16.22
N GLU A 1037 -46.05 36.70 14.99
CA GLU A 1037 -46.39 38.07 14.65
C GLU A 1037 -47.86 38.12 14.24
N THR A 1038 -48.61 39.07 14.82
CA THR A 1038 -50.02 39.20 14.52
C THR A 1038 -50.42 40.66 14.31
N VAL A 1039 -51.36 40.89 13.40
CA VAL A 1039 -51.90 42.22 13.09
C VAL A 1039 -53.30 42.41 13.68
N GLY A 1040 -53.58 43.60 14.25
CA GLY A 1040 -54.89 43.95 14.80
C GLY A 1040 -55.85 44.61 13.78
N LEU A 1041 -57.15 44.31 13.87
CA LEU A 1041 -58.19 44.87 12.99
C LEU A 1041 -58.58 46.31 13.40
N SER A 1042 -58.64 47.26 12.44
CA SER A 1042 -59.06 48.66 12.62
C SER A 1042 -60.22 49.07 11.68
N GLU A 1043 -60.83 50.26 11.84
CA GLU A 1043 -61.92 50.75 10.97
C GLU A 1043 -61.38 51.50 9.73
N THR A 1044 -61.92 51.23 8.53
CA THR A 1044 -61.56 51.97 7.30
C THR A 1044 -62.45 53.18 7.13
N THR A 1045 -61.85 54.35 6.96
CA THR A 1045 -62.52 55.63 6.72
C THR A 1045 -62.22 56.10 5.30
N VAL A 1046 -63.24 56.10 4.43
CA VAL A 1046 -63.16 56.57 3.04
C VAL A 1046 -63.85 57.93 2.93
N VAL A 1047 -63.18 58.91 2.31
CA VAL A 1047 -63.74 60.23 1.99
C VAL A 1047 -64.21 60.20 0.54
N LEU A 1048 -65.51 60.35 0.34
CA LEU A 1048 -66.13 60.47 -0.98
C LEU A 1048 -66.35 61.93 -1.34
N GLU A 1049 -66.27 62.26 -2.62
CA GLU A 1049 -66.60 63.56 -3.20
C GLU A 1049 -67.61 63.40 -4.35
N THR A 1050 -68.64 64.25 -4.38
CA THR A 1050 -69.56 64.36 -5.51
C THR A 1050 -69.21 65.53 -6.42
N SER A 1051 -69.35 65.32 -7.73
CA SER A 1051 -69.30 66.40 -8.72
C SER A 1051 -70.52 66.37 -9.64
N ASN A 1052 -71.29 67.45 -9.64
CA ASN A 1052 -72.49 67.63 -10.48
C ASN A 1052 -72.10 68.33 -11.79
N ILE A 1053 -72.22 67.65 -12.93
CA ILE A 1053 -71.98 68.25 -14.25
C ILE A 1053 -73.33 68.58 -14.87
N GLY A 1054 -73.85 69.82 -14.68
CA GLY A 1054 -75.13 70.16 -15.33
C GLY A 1054 -75.73 71.58 -15.20
N LYS A 1055 -75.45 72.40 -14.19
CA LYS A 1055 -76.15 73.70 -14.04
C LYS A 1055 -75.23 74.82 -13.54
N ALA A 1056 -75.06 75.87 -14.35
CA ALA A 1056 -74.28 77.05 -13.99
C ALA A 1056 -75.01 77.84 -12.88
N GLY A 1057 -74.47 77.81 -11.65
CA GLY A 1057 -74.92 78.74 -10.60
C GLY A 1057 -74.87 78.29 -9.13
N PHE A 1058 -74.50 77.05 -8.81
CA PHE A 1058 -74.37 76.60 -7.40
C PHE A 1058 -73.03 75.90 -7.18
N HIS A 1059 -72.28 76.40 -6.19
CA HIS A 1059 -70.93 75.95 -5.83
C HIS A 1059 -70.97 75.05 -4.59
N GLY A 1060 -70.28 73.91 -4.68
CA GLY A 1060 -69.78 73.14 -3.55
C GLY A 1060 -69.72 71.66 -3.89
N ASN A 1061 -68.52 71.12 -4.12
CA ASN A 1061 -68.32 69.67 -4.02
C ASN A 1061 -68.72 69.28 -2.58
N ALA A 1062 -69.61 68.30 -2.43
CA ALA A 1062 -69.96 67.79 -1.12
C ALA A 1062 -69.06 66.59 -0.82
N THR A 1063 -68.41 66.60 0.35
CA THR A 1063 -67.60 65.48 0.81
C THR A 1063 -68.31 64.79 1.96
N THR A 1064 -68.40 63.47 1.91
CA THR A 1064 -68.89 62.65 3.03
C THR A 1064 -67.83 61.65 3.43
N THR A 1065 -67.90 61.23 4.69
CA THR A 1065 -67.02 60.20 5.23
C THR A 1065 -67.83 58.93 5.44
N VAL A 1066 -67.37 57.84 4.82
CA VAL A 1066 -67.93 56.50 4.98
C VAL A 1066 -66.98 55.68 5.84
N VAL A 1067 -67.51 55.10 6.92
CA VAL A 1067 -66.76 54.18 7.76
C VAL A 1067 -67.18 52.76 7.43
N ILE A 1068 -66.23 51.94 6.99
CA ILE A 1068 -66.38 50.48 6.91
C ILE A 1068 -65.90 49.92 8.26
N PRO A 1069 -66.79 49.31 9.05
CA PRO A 1069 -66.42 48.72 10.34
C PRO A 1069 -65.33 47.66 10.20
N ALA A 1070 -64.48 47.50 11.22
CA ALA A 1070 -63.32 46.60 11.23
C ALA A 1070 -63.60 45.11 10.93
N ASN A 1071 -64.87 44.71 10.92
CA ASN A 1071 -65.34 43.35 10.65
C ASN A 1071 -66.24 43.25 9.41
N GLN A 1072 -66.28 44.28 8.56
CA GLN A 1072 -67.04 44.31 7.32
C GLN A 1072 -66.13 44.72 6.16
N SER A 1073 -66.43 44.25 4.95
CA SER A 1073 -65.70 44.60 3.71
C SER A 1073 -66.42 45.67 2.87
N GLU A 1074 -67.60 46.09 3.32
CA GLU A 1074 -68.44 47.04 2.61
C GLU A 1074 -69.26 47.87 3.59
N ALA A 1075 -69.58 49.10 3.18
CA ALA A 1075 -70.55 49.95 3.85
C ALA A 1075 -71.49 50.57 2.82
N PHE A 1076 -72.76 50.70 3.19
CA PHE A 1076 -73.78 51.34 2.37
C PHE A 1076 -74.12 52.70 2.94
N VAL A 1077 -74.05 53.74 2.11
CA VAL A 1077 -74.42 55.09 2.50
C VAL A 1077 -75.54 55.60 1.58
N PRO A 1078 -76.64 56.14 2.13
CA PRO A 1078 -77.68 56.78 1.33
C PRO A 1078 -77.11 57.91 0.47
N LEU A 1079 -77.51 57.99 -0.80
CA LEU A 1079 -77.00 59.01 -1.73
C LEU A 1079 -77.28 60.46 -1.26
N ASP A 1080 -78.41 60.68 -0.56
CA ASP A 1080 -78.81 61.99 -0.02
C ASP A 1080 -77.97 62.45 1.19
N ALA A 1081 -77.29 61.51 1.88
CA ALA A 1081 -76.32 61.80 2.92
C ALA A 1081 -74.97 62.29 2.34
N ILE A 1082 -74.79 62.16 1.02
CA ILE A 1082 -73.59 62.61 0.30
C ILE A 1082 -73.84 63.99 -0.34
N ASP A 1083 -75.02 64.22 -0.93
CA ASP A 1083 -75.47 65.52 -1.43
C ASP A 1083 -77.00 65.66 -1.31
N ASN A 1084 -77.47 66.62 -0.50
CA ASN A 1084 -78.89 66.84 -0.21
C ASN A 1084 -79.61 67.76 -1.22
N ASN A 1085 -78.92 68.21 -2.27
CA ASN A 1085 -79.43 69.17 -3.26
C ASN A 1085 -79.72 68.57 -4.64
N ILE A 1086 -79.92 67.24 -4.75
CA ILE A 1086 -80.31 66.57 -6.00
C ILE A 1086 -81.78 66.89 -6.32
N LEU A 1087 -82.07 68.13 -6.72
CA LEU A 1087 -83.39 68.59 -7.12
C LEU A 1087 -83.28 69.44 -8.39
N ASP A 1088 -83.86 68.89 -9.47
CA ASP A 1088 -84.37 69.55 -10.68
C ASP A 1088 -83.51 69.47 -11.97
N GLY A 1089 -83.79 68.44 -12.80
CA GLY A 1089 -83.31 68.21 -14.18
C GLY A 1089 -82.41 66.97 -14.37
N ASN A 1090 -82.33 66.43 -15.61
CA ASN A 1090 -81.43 65.32 -15.96
C ASN A 1090 -79.97 65.68 -15.64
N THR A 1091 -79.41 65.10 -14.56
CA THR A 1091 -78.06 65.44 -14.07
C THR A 1091 -77.23 64.18 -13.92
N VAL A 1092 -75.97 64.26 -14.34
CA VAL A 1092 -74.97 63.21 -14.14
C VAL A 1092 -74.17 63.55 -12.88
N VAL A 1093 -74.20 62.65 -11.90
CA VAL A 1093 -73.48 62.79 -10.64
C VAL A 1093 -72.36 61.76 -10.63
N THR A 1094 -71.11 62.22 -10.64
CA THR A 1094 -69.95 61.35 -10.42
C THR A 1094 -69.59 61.37 -8.96
N ILE A 1095 -69.38 60.18 -8.39
CA ILE A 1095 -68.96 59.96 -7.00
C ILE A 1095 -67.59 59.30 -7.07
N ARG A 1096 -66.59 59.94 -6.44
CA ARG A 1096 -65.23 59.41 -6.39
C ARG A 1096 -64.73 59.35 -4.95
N ALA A 1097 -63.96 58.33 -4.63
CA ALA A 1097 -63.14 58.37 -3.42
C ALA A 1097 -61.98 59.35 -3.65
N ILE A 1098 -61.75 60.26 -2.71
CA ILE A 1098 -60.68 61.28 -2.78
C ILE A 1098 -59.64 61.15 -1.68
N GLY A 1099 -59.89 60.27 -0.72
CA GLY A 1099 -58.95 59.95 0.34
C GLY A 1099 -59.44 58.75 1.13
N VAL A 1100 -58.50 57.99 1.66
CA VAL A 1100 -58.75 56.88 2.58
C VAL A 1100 -57.69 56.93 3.66
N ASN A 1101 -58.04 56.60 4.91
CA ASN A 1101 -57.10 56.62 6.04
C ASN A 1101 -56.10 55.45 6.03
N VAL A 1102 -56.22 54.55 5.05
CA VAL A 1102 -55.39 53.36 4.87
C VAL A 1102 -54.48 53.61 3.67
N ALA A 1103 -53.16 53.69 3.90
CA ALA A 1103 -52.19 53.89 2.81
C ALA A 1103 -52.23 52.74 1.79
N GLY A 1104 -51.71 52.91 0.57
CA GLY A 1104 -51.60 51.83 -0.43
C GLY A 1104 -52.85 51.55 -1.27
N LEU A 1105 -54.06 51.83 -0.76
CA LEU A 1105 -55.29 51.60 -1.53
C LEU A 1105 -55.48 52.63 -2.65
N GLY A 1106 -55.65 52.16 -3.89
CA GLY A 1106 -56.10 52.97 -5.03
C GLY A 1106 -57.53 53.49 -4.83
N LEU A 1107 -57.86 54.64 -5.43
CA LEU A 1107 -59.16 55.30 -5.25
C LEU A 1107 -60.05 55.12 -6.47
N GLY A 1108 -61.16 54.38 -6.33
CA GLY A 1108 -62.15 54.20 -7.39
C GLY A 1108 -63.20 55.32 -7.49
N SER A 1109 -63.96 55.30 -8.57
CA SER A 1109 -65.06 56.22 -8.84
C SER A 1109 -66.15 55.59 -9.70
N ASP A 1110 -67.39 56.00 -9.52
CA ASP A 1110 -68.54 55.59 -10.33
C ASP A 1110 -69.51 56.76 -10.57
N THR A 1111 -70.41 56.65 -11.55
CA THR A 1111 -71.27 57.74 -12.01
C THR A 1111 -72.72 57.29 -12.16
N VAL A 1112 -73.66 58.06 -11.60
CA VAL A 1112 -75.11 57.82 -11.69
C VAL A 1112 -75.82 58.90 -12.50
N ILE A 1113 -76.85 58.49 -13.25
CA ILE A 1113 -77.70 59.40 -14.03
C ILE A 1113 -79.05 59.56 -13.33
N VAL A 1114 -79.39 60.79 -12.94
CA VAL A 1114 -80.70 61.15 -12.38
C VAL A 1114 -81.60 61.61 -13.53
N THR A 1115 -82.81 61.06 -13.66
CA THR A 1115 -83.74 61.35 -14.77
C THR A 1115 -85.07 61.93 -14.29
N ASP A 1116 -85.50 63.05 -14.89
CA ASP A 1116 -86.77 63.76 -14.64
C ASP A 1116 -87.98 62.96 -15.19
N LYS A 1117 -89.11 62.95 -14.46
CA LYS A 1117 -90.36 62.36 -14.94
C LYS A 1117 -91.59 63.23 -14.64
N GLU A 1118 -91.60 64.47 -15.12
CA GLU A 1118 -92.83 65.27 -15.24
C GLU A 1118 -93.72 64.79 -16.42
N SER A 1119 -94.89 64.21 -16.14
CA SER A 1119 -96.00 64.11 -17.11
C SER A 1119 -97.26 64.77 -16.55
N LEU A 1120 -97.49 66.03 -16.96
CA LEU A 1120 -98.66 66.84 -16.64
C LEU A 1120 -99.96 66.29 -17.26
N ALA A 1121 -101.01 66.15 -16.45
CA ALA A 1121 -102.38 65.83 -16.88
C ALA A 1121 -103.18 67.11 -17.21
N PHE A 1122 -104.01 67.10 -18.26
CA PHE A 1122 -105.04 68.12 -18.52
C PHE A 1122 -106.42 67.49 -18.70
N THR A 1123 -107.43 68.04 -18.01
CA THR A 1123 -108.86 67.81 -18.23
C THR A 1123 -109.54 69.12 -18.62
N THR A 1124 -110.45 69.10 -19.59
CA THR A 1124 -111.41 70.19 -19.85
C THR A 1124 -112.78 69.60 -20.21
N SER A 1125 -113.83 70.07 -19.54
CA SER A 1125 -115.24 69.68 -19.74
C SER A 1125 -116.07 70.87 -20.25
N VAL A 1126 -117.03 70.64 -21.15
CA VAL A 1126 -118.24 71.48 -21.34
C VAL A 1126 -119.40 70.59 -21.84
N SER A 1127 -120.57 70.72 -21.22
CA SER A 1127 -121.89 70.10 -21.50
C SER A 1127 -122.67 70.86 -22.62
N THR A 1128 -123.67 70.34 -23.36
CA THR A 1128 -125.03 69.86 -22.95
C THR A 1128 -125.84 69.31 -24.17
N VAL A 1129 -126.66 68.24 -23.95
CA VAL A 1129 -128.07 67.91 -24.40
C VAL A 1129 -128.48 68.11 -25.89
N SER A 1130 -129.22 67.27 -26.66
CA SER A 1130 -130.03 65.99 -26.61
C SER A 1130 -130.11 65.47 -28.08
N GLU A 1131 -130.53 64.27 -28.50
CA GLU A 1131 -131.37 63.16 -27.97
C GLU A 1131 -130.63 62.02 -27.25
#